data_AF-A0A353EZ94-F1
#
_entry.id   AF-A0A353EZ94-F1
#
_cell.length_a   1.000
_cell.length_b   1.000
_cell.length_c   1.000
_cell.angle_alpha   90.00
_cell.angle_beta   90.00
_cell.angle_gamma   90.00
#
_symmetry.space_group_name_H-M   'P 1'
#
loop_
_entity.id
_entity.type
_entity.pdbx_description
1 polymer ?
#
loop_
_entity_poly.entity_id
_entity_poly.type
_entity_poly.pdbx_seq_one_letter_code
_entity_poly.pdbx_strand_id
1 'polypeptide(L)'
;MKTKLLSMFLVLAMLMTSVLCVLPASAVEEDYDALAKAEGYVCRVGTAEEAYANGAYTGYYKFFSSKVDGYDNTKNALDAAFADGKTSATITLIADVSGVKADVVIEKGKTLVIDGVSNLSFTTNYGLRVNGGKLTVKNLDIKIADGSEQPIGGILGKGGTLTFEGCNITTVGSYNRKDSALIFSNTTAGGTSLNLTRCSIRVGNEGTWLSGSKGLFANFQKQQNVTCNFDNVDIDISGNKNLKLFDSGYGILKITNNSVIKTANSIGTMNVTVADSTLEAVGDGVNLFDYSNYSATIDIKATNANLTSKANVFYFTDTTERTRTMNVTIDGASVVTAGNRLMKFIGFDSKDPSNNPIKVNATIGGTTQLNWQCTGENNGIYACGKAIDMVLNIWDEASYVVNMDNKIYNNKEDGTKTIANTAISVAHGGNPLKSFVFNLLGKASVSVPEGILLVAGGTETTYNRADSTHFEAATEKSGAALTTNYIATPKMKSGASVRIVFDETNSNGLRFTSMLHKNAKYKIYGTLIVKAADLGDNEFTMAALDAANIKYANIVADANGTVEGKDDKTYNAALVNLPEAEYTTDFAARAYVIYEINGEDYIVYSDFVATKDAEGNLKGDNIRSLSEVAEKARADTEEEYSEEYCHLVAEGTYSPYTQKQYDKLLDFVKKN
;
A
#
# COMPACT_ATOMS: atom_id res chain seq x y z
N MET A 1 -75.27 -39.89 -23.43
CA MET A 1 -74.75 -39.57 -24.79
C MET A 1 -74.27 -38.11 -24.87
N LYS A 2 -73.47 -37.63 -23.89
CA LYS A 2 -73.00 -36.23 -23.78
C LYS A 2 -71.57 -36.08 -23.22
N THR A 3 -70.78 -37.15 -23.18
CA THR A 3 -69.38 -37.13 -22.68
C THR A 3 -68.32 -37.56 -23.69
N LYS A 4 -68.72 -38.04 -24.90
CA LYS A 4 -67.78 -38.36 -25.99
C LYS A 4 -67.55 -37.22 -27.00
N LEU A 5 -68.39 -36.18 -27.01
CA LEU A 5 -68.21 -35.02 -27.89
C LEU A 5 -67.27 -33.95 -27.29
N LEU A 6 -67.20 -33.86 -25.95
CA LEU A 6 -66.37 -32.87 -25.26
C LEU A 6 -64.86 -33.26 -25.27
N SER A 7 -64.55 -34.55 -25.29
CA SER A 7 -63.17 -35.04 -25.44
C SER A 7 -62.62 -34.85 -26.86
N MET A 8 -63.48 -34.93 -27.90
CA MET A 8 -63.06 -34.63 -29.28
C MET A 8 -62.79 -33.14 -29.50
N PHE A 9 -63.57 -32.24 -28.87
CA PHE A 9 -63.29 -30.80 -28.97
C PHE A 9 -62.05 -30.37 -28.20
N LEU A 10 -61.70 -31.03 -27.08
CA LEU A 10 -60.46 -30.73 -26.35
C LEU A 10 -59.21 -31.23 -27.10
N VAL A 11 -59.28 -32.39 -27.75
CA VAL A 11 -58.19 -32.93 -28.58
C VAL A 11 -58.03 -32.12 -29.87
N LEU A 12 -59.12 -31.66 -30.50
CA LEU A 12 -59.07 -30.81 -31.69
C LEU A 12 -58.62 -29.36 -31.39
N ALA A 13 -58.94 -28.84 -30.19
CA ALA A 13 -58.40 -27.55 -29.74
C ALA A 13 -56.90 -27.64 -29.42
N MET A 14 -56.43 -28.72 -28.80
CA MET A 14 -55.00 -28.93 -28.58
C MET A 14 -54.23 -29.15 -29.89
N LEU A 15 -54.81 -29.79 -30.91
CA LEU A 15 -54.20 -29.94 -32.24
C LEU A 15 -54.15 -28.63 -33.05
N MET A 16 -55.12 -27.73 -32.86
CA MET A 16 -55.20 -26.45 -33.58
C MET A 16 -54.39 -25.32 -32.91
N THR A 17 -54.07 -25.43 -31.61
CA THR A 17 -53.06 -24.56 -30.96
C THR A 17 -51.66 -25.14 -31.02
N SER A 18 -51.50 -26.43 -31.32
CA SER A 18 -50.23 -27.04 -31.73
C SER A 18 -50.10 -27.01 -33.26
N VAL A 19 -50.38 -25.85 -33.88
CA VAL A 19 -49.71 -25.55 -35.13
C VAL A 19 -48.22 -25.61 -34.79
N LEU A 20 -47.61 -26.71 -35.20
CA LEU A 20 -46.24 -26.74 -35.67
C LEU A 20 -46.07 -25.47 -36.53
N CYS A 21 -45.69 -24.37 -35.90
CA CYS A 21 -44.50 -23.73 -36.37
C CYS A 21 -43.47 -24.85 -36.32
N VAL A 22 -43.29 -25.52 -37.47
CA VAL A 22 -41.94 -25.85 -37.88
C VAL A 22 -41.23 -24.50 -37.90
N LEU A 23 -40.84 -24.01 -36.71
CA LEU A 23 -39.60 -23.31 -36.62
C LEU A 23 -38.63 -24.30 -37.28
N PRO A 24 -37.94 -23.91 -38.36
CA PRO A 24 -36.86 -24.74 -38.84
C PRO A 24 -36.07 -25.15 -37.61
N ALA A 25 -35.89 -26.46 -37.43
CA ALA A 25 -35.03 -27.03 -36.41
C ALA A 25 -33.88 -26.07 -36.26
N SER A 26 -33.78 -25.44 -35.06
CA SER A 26 -32.86 -24.36 -34.71
C SER A 26 -31.85 -24.19 -35.82
N ALA A 27 -32.02 -23.17 -36.68
CA ALA A 27 -30.92 -22.78 -37.55
C ALA A 27 -29.72 -22.76 -36.61
N VAL A 28 -28.83 -23.73 -36.78
CA VAL A 28 -27.52 -23.66 -36.16
C VAL A 28 -27.08 -22.31 -36.68
N GLU A 29 -27.04 -21.29 -35.81
CA GLU A 29 -26.51 -19.99 -36.21
C GLU A 29 -25.22 -20.33 -36.93
N GLU A 30 -25.22 -20.09 -38.24
CA GLU A 30 -24.08 -20.47 -39.06
C GLU A 30 -22.89 -19.79 -38.39
N ASP A 31 -21.92 -20.59 -37.95
CA ASP A 31 -20.71 -20.05 -37.35
C ASP A 31 -19.93 -19.37 -38.48
N TYR A 32 -20.28 -18.11 -38.74
CA TYR A 32 -19.73 -17.31 -39.83
C TYR A 32 -18.22 -17.14 -39.67
N ASP A 33 -17.72 -17.14 -38.43
CA ASP A 33 -16.29 -17.11 -38.14
C ASP A 33 -15.61 -18.44 -38.54
N ALA A 34 -16.24 -19.59 -38.29
CA ALA A 34 -15.75 -20.88 -38.77
C ALA A 34 -15.78 -20.99 -40.30
N LEU A 35 -16.84 -20.51 -40.96
CA LEU A 35 -16.94 -20.47 -42.42
C LEU A 35 -15.87 -19.56 -43.03
N ALA A 36 -15.70 -18.35 -42.49
CA ALA A 36 -14.69 -17.41 -42.95
C ALA A 36 -13.25 -17.94 -42.72
N LYS A 37 -13.02 -18.64 -41.61
CA LYS A 37 -11.75 -19.31 -41.35
C LYS A 37 -11.41 -20.36 -42.41
N ALA A 38 -12.39 -21.13 -42.88
CA ALA A 38 -12.20 -22.11 -43.97
C ALA A 38 -11.77 -21.45 -45.29
N GLU A 39 -12.23 -20.21 -45.55
CA GLU A 39 -11.84 -19.38 -46.71
C GLU A 39 -10.51 -18.63 -46.51
N GLY A 40 -9.84 -18.84 -45.37
CA GLY A 40 -8.55 -18.27 -45.03
C GLY A 40 -8.61 -16.83 -44.52
N TYR A 41 -9.77 -16.36 -44.06
CA TYR A 41 -9.86 -15.12 -43.28
C TYR A 41 -9.38 -15.35 -41.85
N VAL A 42 -8.78 -14.31 -41.26
CA VAL A 42 -8.18 -14.38 -39.92
C VAL A 42 -8.77 -13.40 -38.93
N CYS A 43 -9.52 -12.41 -39.42
CA CYS A 43 -10.15 -11.41 -38.58
C CYS A 43 -11.39 -10.79 -39.25
N ARG A 44 -12.19 -10.08 -38.46
CA ARG A 44 -13.33 -9.29 -38.93
C ARG A 44 -13.42 -7.94 -38.24
N VAL A 45 -14.16 -7.02 -38.86
CA VAL A 45 -14.57 -5.73 -38.29
C VAL A 45 -16.09 -5.75 -38.10
N GLY A 46 -16.57 -5.40 -36.91
CA GLY A 46 -18.00 -5.51 -36.55
C GLY A 46 -18.39 -6.90 -36.06
N THR A 47 -19.69 -7.15 -35.89
CA THR A 47 -20.25 -8.46 -35.50
C THR A 47 -20.09 -9.52 -36.61
N ALA A 48 -20.26 -10.81 -36.28
CA ALA A 48 -20.11 -11.88 -37.26
C ALA A 48 -21.19 -11.77 -38.36
N GLU A 49 -22.41 -11.41 -37.96
CA GLU A 49 -23.57 -11.20 -38.81
C GLU A 49 -23.37 -10.01 -39.76
N GLU A 50 -22.87 -8.87 -39.25
CA GLU A 50 -22.54 -7.70 -40.06
C GLU A 50 -21.42 -8.01 -41.06
N ALA A 51 -20.42 -8.79 -40.63
CA ALA A 51 -19.28 -9.13 -41.47
C ALA A 51 -19.62 -10.12 -42.60
N TYR A 52 -20.66 -10.95 -42.41
CA TYR A 52 -21.18 -11.91 -43.39
C TYR A 52 -22.39 -11.39 -44.20
N ALA A 53 -22.74 -10.11 -44.07
CA ALA A 53 -23.95 -9.55 -44.65
C ALA A 53 -24.14 -9.88 -46.14
N ASN A 54 -25.36 -10.33 -46.50
CA ASN A 54 -25.77 -10.76 -47.85
C ASN A 54 -25.00 -11.98 -48.41
N GLY A 55 -24.50 -12.87 -47.54
CA GLY A 55 -23.76 -14.07 -47.96
C GLY A 55 -22.39 -13.77 -48.56
N ALA A 56 -21.85 -12.59 -48.26
CA ALA A 56 -20.57 -12.11 -48.75
C ALA A 56 -19.68 -11.75 -47.56
N TYR A 57 -18.44 -12.24 -47.56
CA TYR A 57 -17.41 -12.00 -46.53
C TYR A 57 -16.87 -10.56 -46.51
N THR A 58 -17.75 -9.57 -46.61
CA THR A 58 -17.41 -8.15 -46.84
C THR A 58 -16.75 -7.48 -45.64
N GLY A 59 -17.01 -7.98 -44.42
CA GLY A 59 -16.36 -7.52 -43.18
C GLY A 59 -15.27 -8.46 -42.66
N TYR A 60 -14.89 -9.50 -43.43
CA TYR A 60 -13.80 -10.41 -43.08
C TYR A 60 -12.52 -10.09 -43.84
N TYR A 61 -11.38 -10.24 -43.17
CA TYR A 61 -10.08 -9.82 -43.69
C TYR A 61 -8.99 -10.86 -43.39
N LYS A 62 -8.02 -10.95 -44.31
CA LYS A 62 -6.84 -11.82 -44.18
C LYS A 62 -5.69 -11.15 -43.43
N PHE A 63 -5.78 -9.84 -43.19
CA PHE A 63 -4.76 -9.03 -42.51
C PHE A 63 -5.41 -7.88 -41.71
N PHE A 64 -4.81 -7.55 -40.56
CA PHE A 64 -5.24 -6.43 -39.70
C PHE A 64 -4.18 -5.32 -39.51
N SER A 65 -3.04 -5.43 -40.20
CA SER A 65 -1.95 -4.44 -40.14
C SER A 65 -2.12 -3.34 -41.19
N SER A 66 -1.30 -2.29 -41.10
CA SER A 66 -1.22 -1.24 -42.13
C SER A 66 -0.84 -1.82 -43.49
N LYS A 67 -1.13 -1.06 -44.55
CA LYS A 67 -0.78 -1.42 -45.92
C LYS A 67 0.74 -1.55 -46.12
N VAL A 68 1.16 -2.53 -46.92
CA VAL A 68 2.55 -2.87 -47.28
C VAL A 68 2.70 -2.94 -48.80
N ASP A 69 3.74 -2.33 -49.36
CA ASP A 69 4.02 -2.45 -50.79
C ASP A 69 4.49 -3.87 -51.14
N GLY A 70 3.96 -4.45 -52.23
CA GLY A 70 4.34 -5.78 -52.72
C GLY A 70 3.47 -6.96 -52.24
N TYR A 71 2.43 -6.70 -51.43
CA TYR A 71 1.40 -7.69 -51.05
C TYR A 71 0.02 -7.24 -51.57
N ASP A 72 -0.85 -8.18 -51.96
CA ASP A 72 -2.27 -7.87 -52.24
C ASP A 72 -3.01 -7.62 -50.93
N ASN A 73 -3.04 -6.35 -50.53
CA ASN A 73 -3.70 -5.81 -49.35
C ASN A 73 -4.73 -4.75 -49.71
N THR A 74 -5.32 -4.88 -50.90
CA THR A 74 -6.38 -4.02 -51.42
C THR A 74 -7.61 -3.93 -50.49
N LYS A 75 -7.77 -4.88 -49.56
CA LYS A 75 -8.71 -4.84 -48.43
C LYS A 75 -8.01 -5.31 -47.14
N ASN A 76 -7.79 -4.40 -46.19
CA ASN A 76 -7.25 -4.72 -44.86
C ASN A 76 -8.19 -4.23 -43.75
N ALA A 77 -8.18 -4.92 -42.60
CA ALA A 77 -9.12 -4.65 -41.52
C ALA A 77 -8.91 -3.28 -40.86
N LEU A 78 -7.67 -2.76 -40.84
CA LEU A 78 -7.35 -1.50 -40.19
C LEU A 78 -7.95 -0.29 -40.93
N ASP A 79 -7.84 -0.27 -42.26
CA ASP A 79 -8.46 0.77 -43.09
C ASP A 79 -9.99 0.69 -43.00
N ALA A 80 -10.55 -0.52 -43.04
CA ALA A 80 -11.99 -0.73 -42.92
C ALA A 80 -12.55 -0.34 -41.54
N ALA A 81 -11.79 -0.57 -40.47
CA ALA A 81 -12.15 -0.19 -39.11
C ALA A 81 -12.40 1.33 -38.98
N PHE A 82 -11.68 2.14 -39.75
CA PHE A 82 -11.79 3.61 -39.72
C PHE A 82 -12.36 4.21 -41.00
N ALA A 83 -12.96 3.39 -41.86
CA ALA A 83 -13.72 3.88 -43.01
C ALA A 83 -14.91 4.75 -42.56
N ASP A 84 -15.44 5.55 -43.47
CA ASP A 84 -16.64 6.38 -43.27
C ASP A 84 -16.55 7.36 -42.08
N GLY A 85 -15.34 7.77 -41.70
CA GLY A 85 -15.12 8.74 -40.62
C GLY A 85 -15.27 8.18 -39.21
N LYS A 86 -15.33 6.85 -39.03
CA LYS A 86 -15.35 6.21 -37.71
C LYS A 86 -14.11 6.59 -36.90
N THR A 87 -14.31 6.88 -35.61
CA THR A 87 -13.24 7.19 -34.65
C THR A 87 -12.99 6.07 -33.66
N SER A 88 -13.85 5.05 -33.62
CA SER A 88 -13.71 3.88 -32.78
C SER A 88 -14.13 2.61 -33.51
N ALA A 89 -13.38 1.53 -33.32
CA ALA A 89 -13.66 0.23 -33.91
C ALA A 89 -13.05 -0.92 -33.11
N THR A 90 -13.54 -2.13 -33.42
CA THR A 90 -13.01 -3.40 -32.92
C THR A 90 -12.65 -4.29 -34.10
N ILE A 91 -11.46 -4.87 -34.07
CA ILE A 91 -11.03 -5.97 -34.93
C ILE A 91 -11.03 -7.23 -34.07
N THR A 92 -11.82 -8.23 -34.46
CA THR A 92 -11.88 -9.53 -33.79
C THR A 92 -11.07 -10.54 -34.59
N LEU A 93 -10.07 -11.17 -33.97
CA LEU A 93 -9.34 -12.30 -34.57
C LEU A 93 -10.17 -13.58 -34.42
N ILE A 94 -10.18 -14.38 -35.48
CA ILE A 94 -10.93 -15.64 -35.57
C ILE A 94 -10.03 -16.86 -35.84
N ALA A 95 -8.74 -16.61 -36.12
CA ALA A 95 -7.73 -17.63 -36.31
C ALA A 95 -6.33 -17.12 -35.90
N ASP A 96 -5.41 -18.06 -35.66
CA ASP A 96 -3.98 -17.75 -35.49
C ASP A 96 -3.43 -17.03 -36.73
N VAL A 97 -2.57 -16.04 -36.51
CA VAL A 97 -2.03 -15.21 -37.60
C VAL A 97 -0.56 -15.55 -37.85
N SER A 98 -0.25 -15.95 -39.09
CA SER A 98 1.10 -16.28 -39.57
C SER A 98 1.94 -15.03 -39.88
N GLY A 99 2.08 -14.15 -38.90
CA GLY A 99 2.83 -12.90 -39.04
C GLY A 99 1.95 -11.68 -39.25
N VAL A 100 2.11 -10.67 -38.41
CA VAL A 100 1.72 -9.30 -38.77
C VAL A 100 2.62 -8.86 -39.95
N LYS A 101 2.08 -8.16 -40.94
CA LYS A 101 2.81 -7.81 -42.18
C LYS A 101 3.36 -6.39 -42.18
N ALA A 102 2.85 -5.52 -41.31
CA ALA A 102 3.30 -4.14 -41.11
C ALA A 102 3.00 -3.69 -39.67
N ASP A 103 3.50 -2.52 -39.30
CA ASP A 103 3.07 -1.87 -38.05
C ASP A 103 1.54 -1.64 -38.04
N VAL A 104 0.92 -1.72 -36.87
CA VAL A 104 -0.42 -1.16 -36.63
C VAL A 104 -0.21 0.22 -36.01
N VAL A 105 -0.75 1.29 -36.60
CA VAL A 105 -0.55 2.66 -36.08
C VAL A 105 -1.90 3.35 -35.88
N ILE A 106 -2.20 3.71 -34.63
CA ILE A 106 -3.45 4.41 -34.29
C ILE A 106 -3.20 5.90 -34.09
N GLU A 107 -3.71 6.68 -35.04
CA GLU A 107 -3.58 8.14 -35.05
C GLU A 107 -4.43 8.84 -33.99
N LYS A 108 -4.07 10.09 -33.70
CA LYS A 108 -4.77 10.95 -32.75
C LYS A 108 -6.27 11.03 -33.03
N GLY A 109 -7.07 10.90 -31.97
CA GLY A 109 -8.54 10.94 -32.04
C GLY A 109 -9.18 9.61 -32.41
N LYS A 110 -8.39 8.57 -32.72
CA LYS A 110 -8.90 7.21 -33.00
C LYS A 110 -8.68 6.27 -31.82
N THR A 111 -9.60 5.30 -31.68
CA THR A 111 -9.54 4.22 -30.69
C THR A 111 -9.76 2.87 -31.37
N LEU A 112 -8.84 1.92 -31.19
CA LEU A 112 -8.96 0.56 -31.72
C LEU A 112 -8.91 -0.46 -30.58
N VAL A 113 -9.77 -1.48 -30.67
CA VAL A 113 -9.63 -2.73 -29.91
C VAL A 113 -9.25 -3.86 -30.87
N ILE A 114 -8.23 -4.65 -30.53
CA ILE A 114 -7.91 -5.92 -31.18
C ILE A 114 -8.21 -7.03 -30.17
N ASP A 115 -9.18 -7.88 -30.47
CA ASP A 115 -9.68 -8.93 -29.57
C ASP A 115 -9.38 -10.32 -30.13
N GLY A 116 -8.65 -11.12 -29.37
CA GLY A 116 -8.28 -12.47 -29.74
C GLY A 116 -9.27 -13.57 -29.35
N VAL A 117 -10.40 -13.26 -28.69
CA VAL A 117 -11.57 -14.08 -28.25
C VAL A 117 -11.30 -15.47 -27.60
N SER A 118 -10.32 -16.22 -28.11
CA SER A 118 -9.89 -17.56 -27.70
C SER A 118 -8.37 -17.67 -27.51
N ASN A 119 -7.70 -16.63 -26.99
CA ASN A 119 -6.23 -16.60 -26.81
C ASN A 119 -5.45 -16.96 -28.08
N LEU A 120 -5.94 -16.47 -29.22
CA LEU A 120 -5.29 -16.70 -30.49
C LEU A 120 -3.87 -16.14 -30.49
N SER A 121 -3.01 -16.78 -31.27
CA SER A 121 -1.59 -16.48 -31.30
C SER A 121 -1.18 -15.79 -32.59
N PHE A 122 -0.20 -14.90 -32.47
CA PHE A 122 0.53 -14.42 -33.63
C PHE A 122 1.99 -14.15 -33.30
N THR A 123 2.86 -14.44 -34.27
CA THR A 123 4.28 -14.09 -34.23
C THR A 123 4.50 -12.80 -35.01
N THR A 124 5.35 -11.88 -34.56
CA THR A 124 5.54 -10.59 -35.28
C THR A 124 6.97 -10.04 -35.18
N ASN A 125 7.39 -9.38 -36.26
CA ASN A 125 8.55 -8.48 -36.34
C ASN A 125 8.15 -6.99 -36.33
N TYR A 126 6.85 -6.69 -36.30
CA TYR A 126 6.28 -5.36 -36.39
C TYR A 126 5.57 -4.95 -35.11
N GLY A 127 5.49 -3.64 -34.89
CA GLY A 127 4.93 -3.04 -33.68
C GLY A 127 3.44 -2.68 -33.77
N LEU A 128 2.81 -2.71 -32.61
CA LEU A 128 1.50 -2.20 -32.27
C LEU A 128 1.67 -0.80 -31.66
N ARG A 129 1.28 0.23 -32.40
CA ARG A 129 1.69 1.61 -32.14
C ARG A 129 0.52 2.56 -32.01
N VAL A 130 0.73 3.59 -31.21
CA VAL A 130 -0.18 4.73 -31.07
C VAL A 130 0.55 6.04 -31.33
N ASN A 131 0.01 6.83 -32.25
CA ASN A 131 0.46 8.19 -32.56
C ASN A 131 -0.56 9.20 -32.01
N GLY A 132 -0.65 9.28 -30.68
CA GLY A 132 -1.66 10.09 -29.97
C GLY A 132 -3.08 9.50 -29.95
N GLY A 133 -3.29 8.31 -30.54
CA GLY A 133 -4.52 7.53 -30.46
C GLY A 133 -4.57 6.55 -29.28
N LYS A 134 -5.55 5.66 -29.28
CA LYS A 134 -5.73 4.62 -28.25
C LYS A 134 -5.80 3.23 -28.86
N LEU A 135 -4.99 2.30 -28.37
CA LEU A 135 -5.00 0.91 -28.79
C LEU A 135 -5.15 -0.01 -27.58
N THR A 136 -6.15 -0.87 -27.61
CA THR A 136 -6.31 -1.99 -26.66
C THR A 136 -6.13 -3.30 -27.41
N VAL A 137 -5.24 -4.15 -26.92
CA VAL A 137 -5.00 -5.50 -27.42
C VAL A 137 -5.39 -6.46 -26.32
N LYS A 138 -6.28 -7.42 -26.58
CA LYS A 138 -6.76 -8.31 -25.51
C LYS A 138 -6.92 -9.76 -25.92
N ASN A 139 -6.73 -10.66 -24.97
CA ASN A 139 -6.89 -12.11 -25.10
C ASN A 139 -6.03 -12.72 -26.23
N LEU A 140 -4.71 -12.44 -26.22
CA LEU A 140 -3.79 -12.85 -27.29
C LEU A 140 -2.47 -13.39 -26.77
N ASP A 141 -1.95 -14.40 -27.47
CA ASP A 141 -0.60 -14.93 -27.33
C ASP A 141 0.33 -14.28 -28.36
N ILE A 142 1.13 -13.31 -27.92
CA ILE A 142 1.99 -12.51 -28.77
C ILE A 142 3.42 -13.03 -28.68
N LYS A 143 3.93 -13.50 -29.82
CA LYS A 143 5.28 -14.02 -29.97
C LYS A 143 6.16 -13.02 -30.72
N ILE A 144 7.22 -12.58 -30.08
CA ILE A 144 8.24 -11.76 -30.73
C ILE A 144 9.11 -12.68 -31.56
N ALA A 145 9.15 -12.45 -32.87
CA ALA A 145 9.93 -13.26 -33.80
C ALA A 145 11.44 -13.11 -33.55
N ASP A 146 12.17 -14.17 -33.89
CA ASP A 146 13.64 -14.18 -33.91
C ASP A 146 14.17 -13.13 -34.91
N GLY A 147 15.22 -12.42 -34.52
CA GLY A 147 15.82 -11.35 -35.32
C GLY A 147 15.02 -10.04 -35.37
N SER A 148 13.92 -9.90 -34.62
CA SER A 148 13.13 -8.65 -34.62
C SER A 148 13.98 -7.43 -34.25
N GLU A 149 13.80 -6.35 -35.03
CA GLU A 149 14.48 -5.06 -34.84
C GLU A 149 13.56 -4.00 -34.23
N GLN A 150 12.29 -4.33 -33.94
CA GLN A 150 11.25 -3.37 -33.54
C GLN A 150 10.53 -3.77 -32.25
N PRO A 151 10.14 -2.79 -31.41
CA PRO A 151 9.36 -3.07 -30.21
C PRO A 151 7.96 -3.53 -30.60
N ILE A 152 7.37 -4.42 -29.81
CA ILE A 152 5.98 -4.83 -29.99
C ILE A 152 5.02 -3.70 -29.69
N GLY A 153 5.32 -2.86 -28.70
CA GLY A 153 4.48 -1.71 -28.36
C GLY A 153 5.21 -0.38 -28.53
N GLY A 154 4.60 0.56 -29.24
CA GLY A 154 5.17 1.88 -29.50
C GLY A 154 4.21 3.03 -29.20
N ILE A 155 4.63 3.99 -28.38
CA ILE A 155 3.93 5.25 -28.20
C ILE A 155 4.73 6.35 -28.92
N LEU A 156 4.21 6.79 -30.06
CA LEU A 156 4.89 7.70 -31.00
C LEU A 156 4.35 9.13 -30.97
N GLY A 157 3.21 9.36 -30.32
CA GLY A 157 2.55 10.67 -30.29
C GLY A 157 2.02 11.02 -28.90
N LYS A 158 2.06 12.32 -28.57
CA LYS A 158 1.59 12.88 -27.30
C LYS A 158 0.15 12.47 -27.00
N GLY A 159 -0.13 12.07 -25.77
CA GLY A 159 -1.47 11.65 -25.33
C GLY A 159 -1.88 10.23 -25.73
N GLY A 160 -0.97 9.44 -26.32
CA GLY A 160 -1.26 8.08 -26.75
C GLY A 160 -1.43 7.10 -25.58
N THR A 161 -2.40 6.18 -25.70
CA THR A 161 -2.64 5.11 -24.72
C THR A 161 -2.52 3.75 -25.39
N LEU A 162 -1.63 2.91 -24.86
CA LEU A 162 -1.48 1.52 -25.27
C LEU A 162 -1.85 0.60 -24.11
N THR A 163 -2.80 -0.31 -24.33
CA THR A 163 -3.31 -1.23 -23.32
C THR A 163 -3.19 -2.67 -23.82
N PHE A 164 -2.67 -3.56 -22.97
CA PHE A 164 -2.76 -5.01 -23.15
C PHE A 164 -3.58 -5.61 -22.01
N GLU A 165 -4.52 -6.49 -22.34
CA GLU A 165 -5.42 -7.12 -21.37
C GLU A 165 -5.52 -8.64 -21.60
N GLY A 166 -5.15 -9.46 -20.63
CA GLY A 166 -5.22 -10.92 -20.79
C GLY A 166 -4.27 -11.47 -21.86
N CYS A 167 -3.16 -10.77 -22.13
CA CYS A 167 -2.19 -11.17 -23.14
C CYS A 167 -0.98 -11.90 -22.54
N ASN A 168 -0.46 -12.90 -23.27
CA ASN A 168 0.82 -13.53 -22.99
C ASN A 168 1.85 -13.08 -24.01
N ILE A 169 2.94 -12.44 -23.57
CA ILE A 169 3.97 -11.89 -24.44
C ILE A 169 5.28 -12.67 -24.22
N THR A 170 5.78 -13.31 -25.27
CA THR A 170 6.98 -14.16 -25.22
C THR A 170 7.94 -13.87 -26.36
N THR A 171 9.23 -14.14 -26.17
CA THR A 171 10.26 -14.08 -27.22
C THR A 171 10.57 -15.47 -27.77
N VAL A 172 10.69 -15.63 -29.09
CA VAL A 172 10.93 -16.93 -29.76
C VAL A 172 12.40 -17.14 -30.16
N GLY A 173 13.30 -16.20 -29.85
CA GLY A 173 14.72 -16.32 -30.18
C GLY A 173 15.55 -15.07 -29.81
N SER A 174 16.67 -14.88 -30.51
CA SER A 174 17.56 -13.73 -30.31
C SER A 174 16.94 -12.46 -30.86
N TYR A 175 16.95 -11.39 -30.07
CA TYR A 175 16.37 -10.11 -30.50
C TYR A 175 17.49 -9.17 -30.96
N ASN A 176 17.48 -8.77 -32.24
CA ASN A 176 18.60 -8.09 -32.91
C ASN A 176 18.51 -6.56 -32.84
N ARG A 177 17.79 -6.03 -31.85
CA ARG A 177 17.58 -4.58 -31.75
C ARG A 177 18.74 -3.88 -31.07
N LYS A 178 19.27 -2.86 -31.75
CA LYS A 178 20.35 -1.99 -31.22
C LYS A 178 19.84 -0.91 -30.25
N ASP A 179 18.57 -0.53 -30.34
CA ASP A 179 17.97 0.52 -29.50
C ASP A 179 17.75 0.08 -28.04
N SER A 180 17.42 1.04 -27.17
CA SER A 180 17.19 0.87 -25.72
C SER A 180 15.96 0.06 -25.30
N ALA A 181 14.96 -0.14 -26.17
CA ALA A 181 13.67 -0.75 -25.81
C ALA A 181 13.51 -2.16 -26.41
N LEU A 182 13.22 -3.16 -25.57
CA LEU A 182 12.99 -4.53 -26.02
C LEU A 182 11.54 -4.81 -26.41
N ILE A 183 10.57 -4.44 -25.57
CA ILE A 183 9.15 -4.76 -25.84
C ILE A 183 8.34 -3.48 -26.04
N PHE A 184 8.56 -2.47 -25.20
CA PHE A 184 7.78 -1.24 -25.20
C PHE A 184 8.66 0.00 -25.33
N SER A 185 8.27 0.92 -26.21
CA SER A 185 8.96 2.18 -26.41
C SER A 185 8.02 3.38 -26.36
N ASN A 186 8.51 4.48 -25.82
CA ASN A 186 7.88 5.79 -25.96
C ASN A 186 8.89 6.81 -26.51
N THR A 187 8.55 7.43 -27.64
CA THR A 187 9.38 8.44 -28.31
C THR A 187 8.87 9.87 -28.13
N THR A 188 7.78 10.11 -27.40
CA THR A 188 7.19 11.44 -27.24
C THR A 188 6.87 11.85 -25.80
N ALA A 189 6.73 13.16 -25.61
CA ALA A 189 6.52 13.77 -24.31
C ALA A 189 5.04 14.00 -24.00
N GLY A 190 4.61 13.55 -22.81
CA GLY A 190 3.42 14.03 -22.11
C GLY A 190 2.12 13.23 -22.30
N GLY A 191 1.45 12.90 -21.18
CA GLY A 191 0.08 12.38 -21.15
C GLY A 191 -0.08 10.99 -21.75
N THR A 192 1.01 10.23 -21.87
CA THR A 192 1.01 8.89 -22.47
C THR A 192 0.91 7.81 -21.41
N SER A 193 0.19 6.73 -21.72
CA SER A 193 0.02 5.61 -20.79
C SER A 193 0.26 4.24 -21.45
N LEU A 194 1.01 3.39 -20.76
CA LEU A 194 1.06 1.94 -21.01
C LEU A 194 0.27 1.23 -19.90
N ASN A 195 -0.72 0.44 -20.26
CA ASN A 195 -1.51 -0.35 -19.31
C ASN A 195 -1.33 -1.84 -19.62
N LEU A 196 -1.00 -2.63 -18.60
CA LEU A 196 -0.96 -4.08 -18.67
C LEU A 196 -1.91 -4.62 -17.60
N THR A 197 -2.91 -5.39 -18.00
CA THR A 197 -3.92 -5.95 -17.08
C THR A 197 -4.04 -7.45 -17.31
N ARG A 198 -3.87 -8.29 -16.27
CA ARG A 198 -3.96 -9.75 -16.41
C ARG A 198 -3.01 -10.31 -17.47
N CYS A 199 -1.84 -9.70 -17.65
CA CYS A 199 -0.86 -10.05 -18.67
C CYS A 199 0.29 -10.87 -18.10
N SER A 200 0.83 -11.79 -18.90
CA SER A 200 2.12 -12.42 -18.62
C SER A 200 3.18 -11.97 -19.62
N ILE A 201 4.40 -11.74 -19.15
CA ILE A 201 5.55 -11.44 -20.00
C ILE A 201 6.70 -12.36 -19.59
N ARG A 202 7.25 -13.08 -20.58
CA ARG A 202 8.43 -13.93 -20.42
C ARG A 202 9.44 -13.58 -21.49
N VAL A 203 10.64 -13.21 -21.06
CA VAL A 203 11.77 -13.04 -21.98
C VAL A 203 12.74 -14.19 -21.73
N GLY A 204 12.94 -15.02 -22.75
CA GLY A 204 13.77 -16.23 -22.66
C GLY A 204 15.22 -15.94 -22.26
N ASN A 205 15.88 -16.94 -21.69
CA ASN A 205 17.28 -16.92 -21.26
C ASN A 205 18.25 -17.30 -22.40
N GLU A 206 17.80 -17.20 -23.65
CA GLU A 206 18.50 -17.74 -24.82
C GLU A 206 19.68 -16.85 -25.21
N GLY A 207 20.72 -16.80 -24.37
CA GLY A 207 22.04 -16.30 -24.72
C GLY A 207 22.28 -14.83 -24.39
N THR A 208 23.54 -14.52 -24.15
CA THR A 208 24.12 -13.19 -23.92
C THR A 208 24.08 -12.30 -25.18
N TRP A 209 22.99 -12.29 -25.96
CA TRP A 209 22.90 -11.52 -27.20
C TRP A 209 22.73 -10.01 -26.97
N LEU A 210 22.24 -9.60 -25.79
CA LEU A 210 22.27 -8.19 -25.42
C LEU A 210 23.72 -7.77 -25.14
N SER A 211 24.30 -6.99 -26.04
CA SER A 211 25.65 -6.42 -25.92
C SER A 211 25.76 -5.31 -24.85
N GLY A 212 24.65 -4.92 -24.22
CA GLY A 212 24.59 -3.92 -23.16
C GLY A 212 23.20 -3.88 -22.50
N SER A 213 23.06 -3.11 -21.43
CA SER A 213 21.78 -2.98 -20.71
C SER A 213 20.69 -2.39 -21.60
N LYS A 214 19.50 -3.00 -21.60
CA LYS A 214 18.28 -2.55 -22.29
C LYS A 214 17.09 -2.57 -21.34
N GLY A 215 16.03 -1.84 -21.67
CA GLY A 215 14.76 -1.86 -20.93
C GLY A 215 13.72 -2.74 -21.61
N LEU A 216 12.94 -3.49 -20.83
CA LEU A 216 11.65 -4.04 -21.26
C LEU A 216 10.78 -2.90 -21.79
N PHE A 217 10.79 -1.79 -21.04
CA PHE A 217 10.25 -0.50 -21.42
C PHE A 217 11.36 0.57 -21.51
N ALA A 218 11.32 1.41 -22.54
CA ALA A 218 12.15 2.62 -22.60
C ALA A 218 11.34 3.89 -22.91
N ASN A 219 11.64 4.96 -22.17
CA ASN A 219 11.14 6.31 -22.40
C ASN A 219 12.30 7.20 -22.90
N PHE A 220 12.34 7.40 -24.22
CA PHE A 220 13.43 8.11 -24.88
C PHE A 220 13.46 9.62 -24.58
N GLN A 221 12.40 10.18 -23.99
CA GLN A 221 12.31 11.61 -23.71
C GLN A 221 12.86 11.98 -22.33
N LYS A 222 13.11 11.01 -21.43
CA LYS A 222 13.56 11.27 -20.05
C LYS A 222 12.68 12.28 -19.29
N GLN A 223 11.38 12.33 -19.60
CA GLN A 223 10.42 13.24 -18.96
C GLN A 223 9.43 12.48 -18.06
N GLN A 224 9.07 13.10 -16.93
CA GLN A 224 8.23 12.59 -15.83
C GLN A 224 6.78 12.20 -16.19
N ASN A 225 6.31 12.44 -17.42
CA ASN A 225 4.88 12.45 -17.75
C ASN A 225 4.39 11.17 -18.47
N VAL A 226 5.05 10.04 -18.22
CA VAL A 226 4.68 8.73 -18.80
C VAL A 226 4.22 7.81 -17.68
N THR A 227 3.02 7.27 -17.78
CA THR A 227 2.45 6.37 -16.76
C THR A 227 2.43 4.93 -17.26
N CYS A 228 3.04 4.02 -16.50
CA CYS A 228 2.93 2.58 -16.68
C CYS A 228 2.07 2.01 -15.55
N ASN A 229 0.92 1.44 -15.89
CA ASN A 229 0.01 0.79 -14.94
C ASN A 229 0.05 -0.72 -15.18
N PHE A 230 0.55 -1.46 -14.20
CA PHE A 230 0.68 -2.91 -14.21
C PHE A 230 -0.28 -3.47 -13.17
N ASP A 231 -1.29 -4.18 -13.63
CA ASP A 231 -2.41 -4.63 -12.81
C ASP A 231 -2.63 -6.14 -12.97
N ASN A 232 -2.43 -6.91 -11.89
CA ASN A 232 -2.44 -8.37 -11.93
C ASN A 232 -1.56 -8.92 -13.07
N VAL A 233 -0.29 -8.50 -13.12
CA VAL A 233 0.66 -8.95 -14.14
C VAL A 233 1.64 -9.95 -13.60
N ASP A 234 2.14 -10.81 -14.46
CA ASP A 234 3.24 -11.72 -14.17
C ASP A 234 4.38 -11.45 -15.16
N ILE A 235 5.44 -10.78 -14.70
CA ILE A 235 6.60 -10.40 -15.52
C ILE A 235 7.83 -11.10 -14.99
N ASP A 236 8.41 -11.98 -15.80
CA ASP A 236 9.69 -12.61 -15.49
C ASP A 236 10.71 -12.28 -16.59
N ILE A 237 11.65 -11.41 -16.23
CA ILE A 237 12.82 -11.05 -17.04
C ILE A 237 14.13 -11.42 -16.32
N SER A 238 14.02 -12.25 -15.28
CA SER A 238 15.11 -12.58 -14.36
C SER A 238 16.19 -13.47 -14.99
N GLY A 239 15.87 -14.15 -16.10
CA GLY A 239 16.86 -14.89 -16.89
C GLY A 239 17.92 -13.97 -17.51
N ASN A 240 17.59 -12.71 -17.83
CA ASN A 240 18.47 -11.85 -18.61
C ASN A 240 19.11 -10.72 -17.79
N LYS A 241 20.37 -10.92 -17.40
CA LYS A 241 21.17 -9.93 -16.63
C LYS A 241 21.41 -8.58 -17.29
N ASN A 242 21.11 -8.43 -18.58
CA ASN A 242 21.23 -7.17 -19.30
C ASN A 242 19.86 -6.52 -19.54
N LEU A 243 18.77 -7.16 -19.12
CA LEU A 243 17.42 -6.61 -19.24
C LEU A 243 16.98 -5.96 -17.92
N LYS A 244 16.64 -4.68 -18.00
CA LYS A 244 16.02 -3.88 -16.94
C LYS A 244 14.52 -3.82 -17.20
N LEU A 245 13.74 -3.57 -16.15
CA LEU A 245 12.33 -3.24 -16.35
C LEU A 245 12.18 -1.91 -17.12
N PHE A 246 13.04 -0.93 -16.80
CA PHE A 246 13.07 0.40 -17.39
C PHE A 246 14.49 0.81 -17.78
N ASP A 247 14.70 1.32 -19.00
CA ASP A 247 16.01 1.88 -19.42
C ASP A 247 16.19 3.37 -19.07
N SER A 248 15.12 4.05 -18.68
CA SER A 248 15.11 5.50 -18.42
C SER A 248 14.20 5.82 -17.24
N GLY A 249 14.79 6.18 -16.10
CA GLY A 249 14.15 6.29 -14.78
C GLY A 249 13.09 7.39 -14.57
N TYR A 250 12.59 8.03 -15.62
CA TYR A 250 11.77 9.24 -15.51
C TYR A 250 10.27 8.99 -15.70
N GLY A 251 9.72 7.83 -15.33
CA GLY A 251 8.29 7.51 -15.46
C GLY A 251 7.53 7.47 -14.12
N ILE A 252 6.20 7.33 -14.21
CA ILE A 252 5.34 6.88 -13.10
C ILE A 252 5.07 5.39 -13.32
N LEU A 253 5.37 4.56 -12.33
CA LEU A 253 5.12 3.13 -12.33
C LEU A 253 4.15 2.77 -11.22
N LYS A 254 3.03 2.14 -11.57
CA LYS A 254 2.07 1.59 -10.63
C LYS A 254 1.97 0.08 -10.85
N ILE A 255 2.11 -0.69 -9.77
CA ILE A 255 2.06 -2.15 -9.76
C ILE A 255 1.03 -2.57 -8.71
N THR A 256 -0.06 -3.21 -9.12
CA THR A 256 -1.22 -3.48 -8.26
C THR A 256 -1.77 -4.90 -8.42
N ASN A 257 -2.64 -5.29 -7.48
CA ASN A 257 -3.53 -6.45 -7.57
C ASN A 257 -2.83 -7.79 -7.85
N ASN A 258 -1.99 -8.25 -6.92
CA ASN A 258 -1.26 -9.52 -6.97
C ASN A 258 -0.29 -9.65 -8.14
N SER A 259 0.27 -8.52 -8.60
CA SER A 259 1.30 -8.55 -9.63
C SER A 259 2.59 -9.19 -9.09
N VAL A 260 3.28 -9.96 -9.93
CA VAL A 260 4.57 -10.60 -9.63
C VAL A 260 5.59 -10.17 -10.66
N ILE A 261 6.68 -9.55 -10.22
CA ILE A 261 7.75 -9.07 -11.11
C ILE A 261 9.10 -9.58 -10.62
N LYS A 262 9.83 -10.28 -11.50
CA LYS A 262 11.19 -10.76 -11.25
C LYS A 262 12.17 -10.15 -12.24
N THR A 263 13.23 -9.53 -11.72
CA THR A 263 14.25 -8.85 -12.52
C THR A 263 15.66 -9.28 -12.16
N ALA A 264 16.56 -9.27 -13.15
CA ALA A 264 18.00 -9.44 -12.93
C ALA A 264 18.76 -8.11 -12.83
N ASN A 265 18.05 -6.98 -12.92
CA ASN A 265 18.58 -5.63 -12.80
C ASN A 265 17.68 -4.77 -11.92
N SER A 266 18.27 -3.70 -11.39
CA SER A 266 17.58 -2.69 -10.59
C SER A 266 16.54 -1.89 -11.38
N ILE A 267 15.52 -1.43 -10.65
CA ILE A 267 14.49 -0.52 -11.11
C ILE A 267 14.90 0.91 -10.73
N GLY A 268 14.91 1.81 -11.72
CA GLY A 268 15.33 3.20 -11.55
C GLY A 268 14.19 4.22 -11.73
N THR A 269 12.93 3.82 -11.68
CA THR A 269 11.79 4.72 -11.96
C THR A 269 11.50 5.62 -10.77
N MET A 270 11.45 6.95 -10.92
CA MET A 270 11.37 7.89 -9.79
C MET A 270 10.07 7.83 -8.99
N ASN A 271 8.92 7.62 -9.64
CA ASN A 271 7.61 7.57 -8.97
C ASN A 271 7.07 6.15 -9.02
N VAL A 272 7.17 5.40 -7.93
CA VAL A 272 6.77 4.00 -7.86
C VAL A 272 5.66 3.82 -6.83
N THR A 273 4.61 3.11 -7.22
CA THR A 273 3.59 2.60 -6.30
C THR A 273 3.50 1.09 -6.48
N VAL A 274 3.63 0.35 -5.38
CA VAL A 274 3.43 -1.09 -5.31
C VAL A 274 2.34 -1.38 -4.29
N ALA A 275 1.25 -2.02 -4.71
CA ALA A 275 0.15 -2.40 -3.83
C ALA A 275 -0.19 -3.88 -4.03
N ASP A 276 -0.30 -4.63 -2.93
CA ASP A 276 -0.74 -6.03 -2.94
C ASP A 276 0.06 -6.88 -3.93
N SER A 277 1.39 -6.68 -4.04
CA SER A 277 2.19 -7.21 -5.14
C SER A 277 3.61 -7.60 -4.71
N THR A 278 4.29 -8.42 -5.50
CA THR A 278 5.63 -8.95 -5.22
C THR A 278 6.64 -8.51 -6.27
N LEU A 279 7.75 -7.93 -5.83
CA LEU A 279 8.90 -7.55 -6.65
C LEU A 279 10.18 -8.21 -6.12
N GLU A 280 10.93 -8.85 -7.00
CA GLU A 280 12.16 -9.56 -6.66
C GLU A 280 13.30 -9.20 -7.62
N ALA A 281 14.42 -8.73 -7.06
CA ALA A 281 15.69 -8.62 -7.78
C ALA A 281 16.57 -9.85 -7.48
N VAL A 282 16.70 -10.75 -8.47
CA VAL A 282 17.33 -12.07 -8.29
C VAL A 282 18.85 -12.06 -8.45
N GLY A 283 19.38 -11.03 -9.12
CA GLY A 283 20.78 -10.92 -9.49
C GLY A 283 21.68 -10.71 -8.28
N ASP A 284 22.85 -11.35 -8.27
CA ASP A 284 23.82 -11.15 -7.20
C ASP A 284 24.38 -9.72 -7.27
N GLY A 285 24.40 -9.03 -6.12
CA GLY A 285 24.82 -7.62 -6.05
C GLY A 285 23.82 -6.63 -6.66
N VAL A 286 22.63 -7.08 -7.09
CA VAL A 286 21.64 -6.22 -7.75
C VAL A 286 20.66 -5.65 -6.73
N ASN A 287 20.60 -4.33 -6.64
CA ASN A 287 19.62 -3.63 -5.83
C ASN A 287 18.21 -3.79 -6.42
N LEU A 288 17.14 -3.79 -5.61
CA LEU A 288 15.79 -3.75 -6.17
C LEU A 288 15.53 -2.38 -6.79
N PHE A 289 15.69 -1.32 -6.01
CA PHE A 289 15.63 0.05 -6.47
C PHE A 289 17.02 0.70 -6.41
N ASP A 290 17.45 1.32 -7.51
CA ASP A 290 18.75 1.98 -7.61
C ASP A 290 18.62 3.40 -8.19
N TYR A 291 18.97 4.37 -7.36
CA TYR A 291 18.94 5.79 -7.69
C TYR A 291 20.32 6.43 -7.51
N SER A 292 21.24 6.02 -8.37
CA SER A 292 22.56 6.63 -8.48
C SER A 292 22.54 7.90 -9.36
N ASN A 293 22.81 9.07 -8.77
CA ASN A 293 22.97 10.39 -9.42
C ASN A 293 21.74 10.93 -10.19
N TYR A 294 20.55 10.76 -9.62
CA TYR A 294 19.29 11.28 -10.17
C TYR A 294 19.17 12.79 -9.99
N SER A 295 18.37 13.47 -10.83
CA SER A 295 18.20 14.94 -10.81
C SER A 295 16.78 15.43 -10.51
N ALA A 296 15.99 14.63 -9.79
CA ALA A 296 14.63 14.99 -9.42
C ALA A 296 14.22 14.34 -8.09
N THR A 297 13.00 14.64 -7.64
CA THR A 297 12.38 13.95 -6.51
C THR A 297 12.13 12.49 -6.84
N ILE A 298 12.40 11.61 -5.86
CA ILE A 298 12.10 10.19 -5.91
C ILE A 298 11.03 9.89 -4.86
N ASP A 299 9.94 9.25 -5.27
CA ASP A 299 8.80 8.89 -4.43
C ASP A 299 8.45 7.41 -4.62
N ILE A 300 8.63 6.62 -3.56
CA ILE A 300 8.30 5.19 -3.55
C ILE A 300 7.26 4.92 -2.48
N LYS A 301 6.15 4.30 -2.87
CA LYS A 301 5.07 3.88 -1.98
C LYS A 301 4.82 2.38 -2.13
N ALA A 302 4.77 1.68 -1.01
CA ALA A 302 4.52 0.25 -0.94
C ALA A 302 3.45 -0.04 0.12
N THR A 303 2.39 -0.78 -0.24
CA THR A 303 1.34 -1.19 0.69
C THR A 303 1.00 -2.66 0.45
N ASN A 304 1.01 -3.49 1.49
CA ASN A 304 0.84 -4.95 1.37
C ASN A 304 1.79 -5.57 0.30
N ALA A 305 3.02 -5.06 0.19
CA ALA A 305 3.95 -5.43 -0.86
C ALA A 305 5.08 -6.33 -0.35
N ASN A 306 5.51 -7.29 -1.16
CA ASN A 306 6.70 -8.10 -0.91
C ASN A 306 7.86 -7.61 -1.78
N LEU A 307 8.87 -7.01 -1.17
CA LEU A 307 10.02 -6.42 -1.84
C LEU A 307 11.30 -7.16 -1.45
N THR A 308 11.97 -7.80 -2.42
CA THR A 308 13.13 -8.65 -2.14
C THR A 308 14.33 -8.30 -3.01
N SER A 309 15.51 -8.23 -2.40
CA SER A 309 16.81 -8.15 -3.09
C SER A 309 17.88 -8.91 -2.31
N LYS A 310 18.77 -9.62 -3.03
CA LYS A 310 20.00 -10.18 -2.44
C LYS A 310 21.04 -9.12 -2.05
N ALA A 311 20.94 -7.91 -2.61
CA ALA A 311 21.79 -6.78 -2.25
C ALA A 311 21.00 -5.80 -1.40
N ASN A 312 20.73 -4.60 -1.91
CA ASN A 312 19.95 -3.60 -1.20
C ASN A 312 18.53 -3.49 -1.78
N VAL A 313 17.51 -3.35 -0.94
CA VAL A 313 16.16 -3.06 -1.48
C VAL A 313 16.13 -1.62 -1.99
N PHE A 314 16.56 -0.67 -1.15
CA PHE A 314 16.63 0.73 -1.54
C PHE A 314 18.09 1.23 -1.54
N TYR A 315 18.58 1.57 -2.72
CA TYR A 315 19.94 2.08 -2.92
C TYR A 315 19.90 3.49 -3.51
N PHE A 316 20.43 4.45 -2.76
CA PHE A 316 20.49 5.84 -3.16
C PHE A 316 21.90 6.37 -3.03
N THR A 317 22.42 6.97 -4.09
CA THR A 317 23.75 7.57 -4.08
C THR A 317 23.74 8.83 -4.91
N ASP A 318 24.10 9.97 -4.33
CA ASP A 318 24.28 11.22 -5.06
C ASP A 318 25.66 11.82 -4.80
N THR A 319 26.53 11.73 -5.80
CA THR A 319 27.89 12.29 -5.79
C THR A 319 27.96 13.62 -6.56
N THR A 320 26.81 14.16 -6.99
CA THR A 320 26.76 15.28 -7.95
C THR A 320 25.76 16.39 -7.58
N GLU A 321 25.14 16.32 -6.41
CA GLU A 321 24.15 17.29 -5.89
C GLU A 321 22.92 17.50 -6.79
N ARG A 322 22.45 16.43 -7.43
CA ARG A 322 21.36 16.51 -8.40
C ARG A 322 20.00 16.20 -7.77
N THR A 323 19.95 15.26 -6.84
CA THR A 323 18.73 14.80 -6.18
C THR A 323 18.42 15.72 -5.01
N ARG A 324 17.18 16.20 -4.91
CA ARG A 324 16.78 17.11 -3.83
C ARG A 324 15.97 16.44 -2.73
N THR A 325 15.20 15.41 -3.07
CA THR A 325 14.29 14.76 -2.12
C THR A 325 14.04 13.31 -2.48
N MET A 326 14.05 12.45 -1.47
CA MET A 326 13.74 11.03 -1.57
C MET A 326 12.71 10.68 -0.49
N ASN A 327 11.58 10.14 -0.90
CA ASN A 327 10.53 9.68 0.01
C ASN A 327 10.29 8.18 -0.21
N VAL A 328 10.30 7.42 0.88
CA VAL A 328 9.95 6.01 0.92
C VAL A 328 8.84 5.84 1.95
N THR A 329 7.69 5.31 1.52
CA THR A 329 6.58 4.97 2.41
C THR A 329 6.25 3.50 2.25
N ILE A 330 6.25 2.75 3.34
CA ILE A 330 5.94 1.32 3.38
C ILE A 330 4.91 1.09 4.47
N ASP A 331 3.80 0.44 4.12
CA ASP A 331 2.64 0.32 5.01
C ASP A 331 1.87 -0.99 4.78
N GLY A 332 0.83 -1.21 5.58
CA GLY A 332 0.02 -2.42 5.59
C GLY A 332 0.83 -3.65 6.02
N ALA A 333 0.47 -4.82 5.48
CA ALA A 333 1.16 -6.09 5.74
C ALA A 333 2.32 -6.31 4.76
N SER A 334 3.16 -5.29 4.55
CA SER A 334 4.30 -5.39 3.63
C SER A 334 5.46 -6.21 4.20
N VAL A 335 6.26 -6.83 3.35
CA VAL A 335 7.51 -7.52 3.73
C VAL A 335 8.65 -7.01 2.86
N VAL A 336 9.73 -6.55 3.50
CA VAL A 336 10.92 -6.04 2.84
C VAL A 336 12.11 -6.92 3.24
N THR A 337 12.69 -7.65 2.29
CA THR A 337 13.81 -8.56 2.57
C THR A 337 15.05 -8.14 1.80
N ALA A 338 16.15 -7.91 2.52
CA ALA A 338 17.43 -7.54 1.92
C ALA A 338 18.56 -8.46 2.39
N GLY A 339 19.35 -8.95 1.43
CA GLY A 339 20.62 -9.64 1.70
C GLY A 339 21.62 -8.72 2.41
N ASN A 340 21.95 -7.60 1.76
CA ASN A 340 22.97 -6.66 2.21
C ASN A 340 22.43 -5.56 3.14
N ARG A 341 21.59 -4.64 2.63
CA ARG A 341 20.97 -3.57 3.43
C ARG A 341 19.53 -3.34 3.00
N LEU A 342 18.63 -3.12 3.95
CA LEU A 342 17.27 -2.67 3.63
C LEU A 342 17.32 -1.32 2.91
N MET A 343 18.12 -0.40 3.44
CA MET A 343 18.28 0.96 2.90
C MET A 343 19.74 1.40 2.95
N LYS A 344 20.21 2.02 1.87
CA LYS A 344 21.53 2.63 1.78
C LYS A 344 21.44 4.01 1.14
N PHE A 345 21.87 5.03 1.86
CA PHE A 345 21.93 6.41 1.40
C PHE A 345 23.37 6.94 1.47
N ILE A 346 23.87 7.47 0.36
CA ILE A 346 25.19 8.09 0.31
C ILE A 346 25.08 9.42 -0.43
N GLY A 347 25.54 10.51 0.19
CA GLY A 347 25.67 11.82 -0.46
C GLY A 347 27.06 12.39 -0.27
N PHE A 348 27.73 12.78 -1.34
CA PHE A 348 29.04 13.43 -1.24
C PHE A 348 28.95 14.92 -1.55
N ASP A 349 29.48 15.70 -0.61
CA ASP A 349 30.01 17.06 -0.77
C ASP A 349 29.11 18.00 -1.58
N SER A 350 28.13 18.62 -0.92
CA SER A 350 27.52 19.79 -1.53
C SER A 350 28.51 20.94 -1.53
N LYS A 351 28.66 21.66 -2.64
CA LYS A 351 29.46 22.91 -2.70
C LYS A 351 29.00 23.97 -1.70
N ASP A 352 27.78 23.85 -1.17
CA ASP A 352 27.23 24.66 -0.09
C ASP A 352 26.28 23.84 0.83
N PRO A 353 26.81 23.14 1.86
CA PRO A 353 26.03 22.29 2.76
C PRO A 353 25.09 23.07 3.68
N SER A 354 25.21 24.39 3.70
CA SER A 354 24.40 25.26 4.55
C SER A 354 23.08 25.70 3.91
N ASN A 355 22.97 25.72 2.57
CA ASN A 355 21.82 26.32 1.87
C ASN A 355 20.81 25.35 1.24
N ASN A 356 21.17 24.11 0.88
CA ASN A 356 20.24 23.22 0.17
C ASN A 356 20.51 21.72 0.39
N PRO A 357 20.14 21.15 1.55
CA PRO A 357 20.37 19.75 1.86
C PRO A 357 19.48 18.81 1.04
N ILE A 358 19.99 17.61 0.75
CA ILE A 358 19.21 16.47 0.27
C ILE A 358 18.31 16.01 1.41
N LYS A 359 17.01 15.92 1.15
CA LYS A 359 16.03 15.41 2.13
C LYS A 359 15.74 13.94 1.89
N VAL A 360 15.87 13.12 2.92
CA VAL A 360 15.49 11.70 2.91
C VAL A 360 14.41 11.47 3.95
N ASN A 361 13.22 11.07 3.52
CA ASN A 361 12.13 10.70 4.42
C ASN A 361 11.77 9.24 4.19
N ALA A 362 11.91 8.40 5.21
CA ALA A 362 11.49 7.02 5.19
C ALA A 362 10.45 6.80 6.28
N THR A 363 9.26 6.33 5.90
CA THR A 363 8.18 6.00 6.83
C THR A 363 7.76 4.55 6.64
N ILE A 364 7.84 3.78 7.72
CA ILE A 364 7.44 2.38 7.79
C ILE A 364 6.33 2.26 8.85
N GLY A 365 5.14 1.81 8.46
CA GLY A 365 3.96 1.69 9.31
C GLY A 365 3.21 0.38 9.11
N GLY A 366 1.97 0.33 9.62
CA GLY A 366 1.11 -0.84 9.56
C GLY A 366 1.70 -2.04 10.31
N THR A 367 1.62 -3.22 9.70
CA THR A 367 2.22 -4.48 10.22
C THR A 367 3.44 -4.90 9.39
N THR A 368 4.12 -3.92 8.78
CA THR A 368 5.25 -4.15 7.87
C THR A 368 6.37 -4.93 8.56
N GLN A 369 6.98 -5.89 7.86
CA GLN A 369 8.16 -6.63 8.31
C GLN A 369 9.40 -6.23 7.51
N LEU A 370 10.41 -5.71 8.18
CA LEU A 370 11.73 -5.43 7.63
C LEU A 370 12.68 -6.57 8.03
N ASN A 371 13.11 -7.36 7.05
CA ASN A 371 13.93 -8.56 7.24
C ASN A 371 15.33 -8.36 6.66
N TRP A 372 16.29 -8.06 7.52
CA TRP A 372 17.69 -7.89 7.11
C TRP A 372 18.47 -9.19 7.29
N GLN A 373 18.96 -9.76 6.19
CA GLN A 373 19.65 -11.06 6.19
C GLN A 373 21.14 -11.00 6.54
N CYS A 374 21.73 -9.80 6.62
CA CYS A 374 23.13 -9.59 7.01
C CYS A 374 24.18 -10.40 6.23
N THR A 375 24.04 -10.53 4.91
CA THR A 375 24.98 -11.33 4.11
C THR A 375 26.19 -10.56 3.58
N GLY A 376 26.22 -9.23 3.68
CA GLY A 376 27.27 -8.40 3.06
C GLY A 376 27.93 -7.40 4.00
N GLU A 377 27.13 -6.59 4.69
CA GLU A 377 27.60 -5.47 5.50
C GLU A 377 27.08 -5.59 6.93
N ASN A 378 27.68 -4.88 7.88
CA ASN A 378 27.31 -4.97 9.30
C ASN A 378 26.18 -4.01 9.72
N ASN A 379 25.51 -3.35 8.77
CA ASN A 379 24.41 -2.44 9.06
C ASN A 379 23.25 -2.60 8.07
N GLY A 380 22.02 -2.70 8.57
CA GLY A 380 20.85 -2.93 7.72
C GLY A 380 20.24 -1.66 7.15
N ILE A 381 20.34 -0.54 7.86
CA ILE A 381 20.08 0.81 7.35
C ILE A 381 21.37 1.62 7.49
N TYR A 382 21.82 2.22 6.38
CA TYR A 382 23.04 3.02 6.34
C TYR A 382 22.81 4.37 5.68
N ALA A 383 23.33 5.43 6.30
CA ALA A 383 23.37 6.76 5.69
C ALA A 383 24.67 7.53 6.02
N CYS A 384 25.24 8.22 5.03
CA CYS A 384 26.35 9.16 5.24
C CYS A 384 26.35 10.32 4.23
N GLY A 385 26.88 11.50 4.64
CA GLY A 385 26.99 12.69 3.77
C GLY A 385 26.65 14.03 4.43
N LYS A 386 27.56 15.02 4.33
CA LYS A 386 27.49 16.35 5.00
C LYS A 386 26.26 17.22 4.70
N ALA A 387 25.53 16.92 3.65
CA ALA A 387 24.41 17.75 3.17
C ALA A 387 23.10 16.98 3.14
N ILE A 388 22.94 15.97 4.00
CA ILE A 388 21.73 15.16 4.08
C ILE A 388 21.00 15.44 5.39
N ASP A 389 19.73 15.80 5.27
CA ASP A 389 18.76 15.77 6.38
C ASP A 389 17.90 14.51 6.20
N MET A 390 17.95 13.61 7.19
CA MET A 390 17.23 12.33 7.11
C MET A 390 16.22 12.18 8.26
N VAL A 391 15.01 11.76 7.93
CA VAL A 391 13.98 11.34 8.89
C VAL A 391 13.61 9.88 8.61
N LEU A 392 13.71 9.04 9.65
CA LEU A 392 13.27 7.66 9.64
C LEU A 392 12.17 7.46 10.68
N ASN A 393 11.00 7.03 10.22
CA ASN A 393 9.84 6.70 11.04
C ASN A 393 9.59 5.19 10.97
N ILE A 394 9.55 4.50 12.12
CA ILE A 394 9.06 3.13 12.26
C ILE A 394 7.93 3.15 13.30
N TRP A 395 6.69 3.06 12.84
CA TRP A 395 5.46 3.31 13.62
C TRP A 395 4.54 2.08 13.64
N ASP A 396 3.36 2.24 14.25
CA ASP A 396 2.29 1.24 14.33
C ASP A 396 2.79 -0.10 14.87
N GLU A 397 2.57 -1.21 14.19
CA GLU A 397 3.01 -2.56 14.58
C GLU A 397 4.13 -3.06 13.66
N ALA A 398 4.85 -2.15 12.99
CA ALA A 398 5.95 -2.51 12.12
C ALA A 398 7.08 -3.20 12.89
N SER A 399 7.69 -4.21 12.29
CA SER A 399 8.77 -5.00 12.87
C SER A 399 10.03 -4.91 12.02
N TYR A 400 11.19 -4.81 12.67
CA TYR A 400 12.50 -4.92 12.04
C TYR A 400 13.29 -6.04 12.72
N VAL A 401 13.55 -7.10 11.97
CA VAL A 401 14.27 -8.29 12.43
C VAL A 401 15.57 -8.47 11.64
N VAL A 402 16.62 -8.88 12.36
CA VAL A 402 17.91 -9.25 11.80
C VAL A 402 18.11 -10.75 11.85
N ASN A 403 18.55 -11.32 10.74
CA ASN A 403 18.93 -12.73 10.69
C ASN A 403 20.28 -12.93 11.39
N MET A 404 20.22 -13.46 12.62
CA MET A 404 21.39 -13.71 13.45
C MET A 404 22.22 -14.94 13.03
N ASP A 405 21.72 -15.77 12.11
CA ASP A 405 22.49 -16.88 11.55
C ASP A 405 23.69 -16.36 10.74
N ASN A 406 23.59 -15.15 10.19
CA ASN A 406 24.63 -14.48 9.40
C ASN A 406 25.34 -13.36 10.18
N LYS A 407 25.41 -13.47 11.51
CA LYS A 407 26.05 -12.44 12.35
C LYS A 407 27.50 -12.13 11.92
N ILE A 408 27.83 -10.83 11.92
CA ILE A 408 29.15 -10.31 11.56
C ILE A 408 29.89 -9.93 12.83
N TYR A 409 31.21 -10.15 12.88
CA TYR A 409 32.04 -9.87 14.04
C TYR A 409 33.09 -8.80 13.76
N ASN A 410 33.30 -7.90 14.72
CA ASN A 410 34.52 -7.12 14.84
C ASN A 410 35.55 -7.92 15.64
N ASN A 411 36.80 -7.93 15.18
CA ASN A 411 37.92 -8.46 15.95
C ASN A 411 38.48 -7.34 16.83
N LYS A 412 38.63 -7.60 18.14
CA LYS A 412 39.31 -6.70 19.06
C LYS A 412 40.81 -6.99 19.10
N GLU A 413 41.60 -5.99 19.50
CA GLU A 413 43.06 -6.12 19.65
C GLU A 413 43.46 -7.22 20.66
N ASP A 414 42.61 -7.48 21.66
CA ASP A 414 42.77 -8.55 22.66
C ASP A 414 42.41 -9.95 22.14
N GLY A 415 42.04 -10.08 20.86
CA GLY A 415 41.65 -11.34 20.21
C GLY A 415 40.19 -11.75 20.44
N THR A 416 39.42 -11.00 21.22
CA THR A 416 37.99 -11.27 21.42
C THR A 416 37.15 -10.79 20.22
N LYS A 417 35.97 -11.39 20.04
CA LYS A 417 35.02 -11.03 18.98
C LYS A 417 33.79 -10.39 19.59
N THR A 418 33.31 -9.32 18.98
CA THR A 418 32.01 -8.71 19.31
C THR A 418 31.15 -8.64 18.06
N ILE A 419 29.86 -8.92 18.20
CA ILE A 419 28.91 -8.78 17.12
C ILE A 419 28.88 -7.31 16.66
N ALA A 420 29.02 -7.12 15.35
CA ALA A 420 29.12 -5.82 14.70
C ALA A 420 27.79 -5.37 14.09
N ASN A 421 26.78 -6.24 14.12
CA ASN A 421 25.45 -5.98 13.57
C ASN A 421 24.85 -4.72 14.18
N THR A 422 24.51 -3.77 13.31
CA THR A 422 23.88 -2.51 13.67
C THR A 422 22.59 -2.35 12.87
N ALA A 423 21.45 -2.12 13.53
CA ALA A 423 20.20 -1.94 12.81
C ALA A 423 20.28 -0.67 11.93
N ILE A 424 20.62 0.46 12.55
CA ILE A 424 20.69 1.77 11.91
C ILE A 424 22.06 2.40 12.19
N SER A 425 22.81 2.68 11.14
CA SER A 425 24.08 3.40 11.22
C SER A 425 24.04 4.67 10.38
N VAL A 426 24.21 5.81 11.03
CA VAL A 426 24.46 7.11 10.38
C VAL A 426 25.87 7.63 10.67
N ALA A 427 26.73 6.73 11.14
CA ALA A 427 28.06 7.02 11.62
C ALA A 427 29.10 6.42 10.67
N HIS A 428 29.79 7.24 9.88
CA HIS A 428 31.11 6.89 9.38
C HIS A 428 31.88 8.07 8.76
N GLY A 429 33.17 8.15 9.08
CA GLY A 429 34.27 8.69 8.25
C GLY A 429 34.10 10.10 7.67
N GLY A 430 34.63 11.13 8.36
CA GLY A 430 34.91 12.47 7.80
C GLY A 430 33.72 13.30 7.28
N ASN A 431 32.55 12.69 7.06
CA ASN A 431 31.39 13.26 6.40
C ASN A 431 30.07 12.80 7.08
N PRO A 432 29.84 13.16 8.36
CA PRO A 432 28.58 12.86 9.06
C PRO A 432 27.38 13.50 8.34
N LEU A 433 26.16 13.02 8.62
CA LEU A 433 24.95 13.68 8.13
C LEU A 433 24.82 15.09 8.73
N LYS A 434 24.05 15.96 8.08
CA LYS A 434 23.72 17.28 8.65
C LYS A 434 22.82 17.12 9.86
N SER A 435 21.72 16.39 9.69
CA SER A 435 20.83 16.02 10.80
C SER A 435 20.18 14.67 10.55
N PHE A 436 19.86 13.98 11.65
CA PHE A 436 19.11 12.73 11.61
C PHE A 436 18.01 12.72 12.67
N VAL A 437 16.78 12.39 12.25
CA VAL A 437 15.69 12.10 13.19
C VAL A 437 15.27 10.66 13.05
N PHE A 438 15.32 9.91 14.15
CA PHE A 438 14.80 8.56 14.23
C PHE A 438 13.61 8.51 15.17
N ASN A 439 12.45 8.14 14.64
CA ASN A 439 11.20 8.00 15.37
C ASN A 439 10.84 6.51 15.43
N LEU A 440 11.00 5.91 16.61
CA LEU A 440 10.49 4.58 16.93
C LEU A 440 9.25 4.76 17.80
N LEU A 441 8.07 4.67 17.19
CA LEU A 441 6.79 5.06 17.81
C LEU A 441 5.74 3.95 17.66
N GLY A 442 4.54 4.16 18.20
CA GLY A 442 3.49 3.14 18.23
C GLY A 442 3.92 1.89 19.02
N LYS A 443 3.51 0.72 18.53
CA LYS A 443 3.92 -0.60 19.02
C LYS A 443 5.05 -1.20 18.16
N ALA A 444 5.81 -0.37 17.46
CA ALA A 444 6.86 -0.83 16.57
C ALA A 444 7.90 -1.66 17.34
N SER A 445 8.50 -2.62 16.63
CA SER A 445 9.50 -3.52 17.20
C SER A 445 10.80 -3.55 16.40
N VAL A 446 11.95 -3.55 17.08
CA VAL A 446 13.25 -3.77 16.45
C VAL A 446 14.06 -4.80 17.24
N SER A 447 14.41 -5.93 16.63
CA SER A 447 15.25 -6.96 17.25
C SER A 447 16.58 -7.11 16.50
N VAL A 448 17.65 -6.75 17.21
CA VAL A 448 19.06 -6.94 16.85
C VAL A 448 19.80 -7.59 18.02
N PRO A 449 19.52 -8.86 18.34
CA PRO A 449 20.08 -9.53 19.52
C PRO A 449 21.61 -9.42 19.52
N GLU A 450 22.20 -9.14 20.68
CA GLU A 450 23.64 -8.98 20.87
C GLU A 450 24.31 -7.84 20.06
N GLY A 451 23.55 -7.12 19.22
CA GLY A 451 24.02 -6.02 18.36
C GLY A 451 23.66 -4.64 18.89
N ILE A 452 23.70 -3.65 17.98
CA ILE A 452 23.41 -2.24 18.27
C ILE A 452 22.17 -1.79 17.49
N LEU A 453 21.22 -1.13 18.15
CA LEU A 453 20.06 -0.56 17.44
C LEU A 453 20.47 0.68 16.64
N LEU A 454 21.06 1.69 17.27
CA LEU A 454 21.44 2.95 16.63
C LEU A 454 22.92 3.34 16.86
N VAL A 455 23.64 3.62 15.78
CA VAL A 455 24.96 4.27 15.82
C VAL A 455 24.89 5.63 15.11
N ALA A 456 24.91 6.70 15.91
CA ALA A 456 24.83 8.09 15.44
C ALA A 456 26.19 8.74 15.18
N GLY A 457 27.25 8.29 15.85
CA GLY A 457 28.59 8.86 15.69
C GLY A 457 28.63 10.35 16.05
N GLY A 458 29.14 11.18 15.13
CA GLY A 458 29.18 12.64 15.28
C GLY A 458 28.00 13.40 14.66
N THR A 459 27.00 12.69 14.11
CA THR A 459 25.82 13.29 13.49
C THR A 459 24.88 13.87 14.54
N GLU A 460 24.36 15.08 14.32
CA GLU A 460 23.28 15.66 15.15
C GLU A 460 22.03 14.80 15.01
N THR A 461 21.69 14.07 16.07
CA THR A 461 20.63 13.06 16.04
C THR A 461 19.56 13.32 17.10
N THR A 462 18.30 13.36 16.68
CA THR A 462 17.14 13.28 17.58
C THR A 462 16.54 11.89 17.51
N TYR A 463 16.48 11.20 18.64
CA TYR A 463 15.88 9.88 18.76
C TYR A 463 14.62 9.97 19.63
N ASN A 464 13.45 9.86 19.00
CA ASN A 464 12.16 9.83 19.69
C ASN A 464 11.71 8.37 19.84
N ARG A 465 11.47 7.95 21.09
CA ARG A 465 11.07 6.58 21.40
C ARG A 465 9.82 6.56 22.27
N ALA A 466 8.79 5.84 21.83
CA ALA A 466 7.61 5.58 22.65
C ALA A 466 7.85 4.41 23.64
N ASP A 467 7.28 4.50 24.84
CA ASP A 467 7.34 3.43 25.86
C ASP A 467 6.56 2.16 25.45
N SER A 468 5.61 2.29 24.52
CA SER A 468 4.86 1.19 23.90
C SER A 468 5.67 0.39 22.87
N THR A 469 6.87 0.85 22.49
CA THR A 469 7.73 0.14 21.54
C THR A 469 8.48 -1.01 22.19
N HIS A 470 8.73 -2.05 21.41
CA HIS A 470 9.60 -3.15 21.83
C HIS A 470 10.95 -3.04 21.12
N PHE A 471 12.05 -3.27 21.83
CA PHE A 471 13.32 -3.46 21.16
C PHE A 471 14.20 -4.44 21.93
N GLU A 472 15.03 -5.17 21.18
CA GLU A 472 16.01 -6.10 21.71
C GLU A 472 17.37 -5.78 21.08
N ALA A 473 18.32 -5.31 21.88
CA ALA A 473 19.68 -5.00 21.47
C ALA A 473 20.63 -5.07 22.67
N ALA A 474 21.91 -5.42 22.46
CA ALA A 474 22.92 -5.28 23.51
C ALA A 474 23.25 -3.81 23.79
N THR A 475 23.13 -2.96 22.78
CA THR A 475 23.26 -1.50 22.92
C THR A 475 22.14 -0.81 22.16
N GLU A 476 21.29 -0.07 22.87
CA GLU A 476 20.20 0.68 22.21
C GLU A 476 20.76 1.77 21.29
N LYS A 477 21.75 2.54 21.76
CA LYS A 477 22.23 3.72 21.02
C LYS A 477 23.65 4.13 21.41
N SER A 478 24.39 4.70 20.46
CA SER A 478 25.71 5.32 20.68
C SER A 478 25.91 6.56 19.80
N GLY A 479 26.63 7.57 20.29
CA GLY A 479 26.93 8.81 19.56
C GLY A 479 27.26 9.99 20.48
N ALA A 480 27.96 10.99 19.97
CA ALA A 480 28.41 12.16 20.73
C ALA A 480 27.39 13.33 20.73
N ALA A 481 26.54 13.42 19.70
CA ALA A 481 25.55 14.50 19.51
C ALA A 481 24.11 13.95 19.42
N LEU A 482 23.71 13.17 20.43
CA LEU A 482 22.43 12.45 20.47
C LEU A 482 21.49 13.01 21.54
N THR A 483 20.32 13.49 21.11
CA THR A 483 19.20 13.86 21.98
C THR A 483 18.18 12.73 21.97
N THR A 484 17.76 12.24 23.15
CA THR A 484 16.71 11.21 23.27
C THR A 484 15.46 11.82 23.92
N ASN A 485 14.32 11.68 23.25
CA ASN A 485 13.03 12.05 23.79
C ASN A 485 12.21 10.78 24.03
N TYR A 486 11.74 10.62 25.26
CA TYR A 486 10.85 9.54 25.64
C TYR A 486 9.40 10.02 25.53
N ILE A 487 8.61 9.31 24.73
CA ILE A 487 7.20 9.55 24.50
C ILE A 487 6.42 8.56 25.37
N ALA A 488 5.70 9.06 26.37
CA ALA A 488 4.98 8.21 27.32
C ALA A 488 3.53 7.95 26.86
N THR A 489 3.07 6.72 27.00
CA THR A 489 1.70 6.32 26.75
C THR A 489 0.85 6.62 27.99
N PRO A 490 -0.30 7.30 27.85
CA PRO A 490 -1.18 7.51 28.97
C PRO A 490 -1.77 6.18 29.45
N LYS A 491 -1.92 6.01 30.75
CA LYS A 491 -2.50 4.81 31.37
C LYS A 491 -3.87 5.15 31.93
N MET A 492 -4.89 4.39 31.56
CA MET A 492 -6.20 4.50 32.22
C MET A 492 -6.15 3.77 33.56
N LYS A 493 -6.70 4.38 34.61
CA LYS A 493 -7.05 3.64 35.82
C LYS A 493 -8.29 2.81 35.50
N SER A 494 -8.25 1.52 35.79
CA SER A 494 -9.39 0.62 35.58
C SER A 494 -10.63 1.14 36.33
N GLY A 495 -11.74 1.22 35.62
CA GLY A 495 -13.03 1.67 36.13
C GLY A 495 -13.31 3.17 35.97
N ALA A 496 -14.39 3.58 36.62
CA ALA A 496 -14.77 4.97 36.82
C ALA A 496 -15.17 5.14 38.29
N SER A 497 -15.17 6.39 38.76
CA SER A 497 -15.64 6.74 40.11
C SER A 497 -16.85 7.66 40.01
N VAL A 498 -17.76 7.58 40.98
CA VAL A 498 -18.81 8.59 41.12
C VAL A 498 -18.16 9.89 41.59
N ARG A 499 -18.49 10.99 40.93
CA ARG A 499 -18.18 12.34 41.38
C ARG A 499 -19.40 12.89 42.10
N ILE A 500 -19.27 13.30 43.35
CA ILE A 500 -20.31 14.01 44.12
C ILE A 500 -19.67 15.21 44.82
N VAL A 501 -19.94 16.41 44.30
CA VAL A 501 -19.45 17.68 44.88
C VAL A 501 -20.66 18.52 45.27
N PHE A 502 -20.88 18.66 46.58
CA PHE A 502 -21.92 19.51 47.14
C PHE A 502 -21.39 20.96 47.26
N ASP A 503 -21.42 21.72 46.17
CA ASP A 503 -21.14 23.16 46.12
C ASP A 503 -22.36 23.95 45.61
N GLU A 504 -22.19 25.23 45.26
CA GLU A 504 -23.26 26.10 44.72
C GLU A 504 -23.92 25.54 43.45
N THR A 505 -23.22 24.69 42.70
CA THR A 505 -23.70 24.05 41.47
C THR A 505 -24.17 22.60 41.67
N ASN A 506 -23.91 22.04 42.85
CA ASN A 506 -24.25 20.68 43.26
C ASN A 506 -23.93 19.61 42.20
N SER A 507 -22.67 19.60 41.75
CA SER A 507 -22.24 18.85 40.58
C SER A 507 -21.98 17.36 40.88
N ASN A 508 -22.58 16.48 40.06
CA ASN A 508 -22.47 15.02 40.20
C ASN A 508 -22.29 14.31 38.85
N GLY A 509 -21.76 13.08 38.83
CA GLY A 509 -21.66 12.29 37.60
C GLY A 509 -20.55 11.25 37.63
N LEU A 510 -19.99 10.94 36.45
CA LEU A 510 -18.93 9.94 36.27
C LEU A 510 -17.57 10.60 36.10
N ARG A 511 -16.55 10.11 36.79
CA ARG A 511 -15.15 10.53 36.64
C ARG A 511 -14.28 9.36 36.21
N PHE A 512 -13.59 9.53 35.10
CA PHE A 512 -12.52 8.67 34.63
C PHE A 512 -11.18 9.27 35.02
N THR A 513 -10.26 8.40 35.42
CA THR A 513 -8.93 8.80 35.87
C THR A 513 -7.89 8.14 34.99
N SER A 514 -6.92 8.92 34.57
CA SER A 514 -5.79 8.47 33.77
C SER A 514 -4.50 9.08 34.28
N MET A 515 -3.36 8.50 33.89
CA MET A 515 -2.05 8.84 34.39
C MET A 515 -1.06 9.00 33.23
N LEU A 516 -0.06 9.86 33.41
CA LEU A 516 1.09 9.99 32.52
C LEU A 516 2.35 10.17 33.36
N HIS A 517 3.45 9.58 32.93
CA HIS A 517 4.74 9.75 33.61
C HIS A 517 5.07 11.24 33.80
N LYS A 518 5.45 11.64 35.01
CA LYS A 518 5.54 13.06 35.38
C LYS A 518 6.54 13.89 34.56
N ASN A 519 7.57 13.23 34.02
CA ASN A 519 8.61 13.88 33.22
C ASN A 519 8.28 13.88 31.71
N ALA A 520 7.14 13.32 31.30
CA ALA A 520 6.72 13.37 29.90
C ALA A 520 6.45 14.83 29.51
N LYS A 521 7.13 15.31 28.45
CA LYS A 521 6.89 16.63 27.88
C LYS A 521 5.94 16.47 26.70
N TYR A 522 4.74 17.04 26.83
CA TYR A 522 3.70 16.94 25.82
C TYR A 522 3.10 18.32 25.53
N LYS A 523 2.37 18.41 24.42
CA LYS A 523 1.66 19.63 23.97
C LYS A 523 0.27 19.69 24.57
N ILE A 524 -0.51 18.61 24.44
CA ILE A 524 -1.89 18.50 24.96
C ILE A 524 -2.10 17.13 25.62
N TYR A 525 -2.89 17.11 26.70
CA TYR A 525 -3.44 15.89 27.30
C TYR A 525 -4.96 15.97 27.28
N GLY A 526 -5.65 14.87 26.98
CA GLY A 526 -7.10 14.82 27.10
C GLY A 526 -7.67 13.42 27.24
N THR A 527 -8.98 13.35 27.41
CA THR A 527 -9.74 12.10 27.49
C THR A 527 -10.94 12.17 26.56
N LEU A 528 -11.08 11.16 25.71
CA LEU A 528 -12.27 10.93 24.91
C LEU A 528 -13.29 10.15 25.73
N ILE A 529 -14.55 10.57 25.69
CA ILE A 529 -15.66 9.82 26.30
C ILE A 529 -16.80 9.69 25.28
N VAL A 530 -17.27 8.46 25.07
CA VAL A 530 -18.33 8.12 24.10
C VAL A 530 -19.35 7.19 24.76
N LYS A 531 -20.59 7.18 24.26
CA LYS A 531 -21.54 6.10 24.63
C LYS A 531 -21.01 4.79 24.05
N ALA A 532 -20.88 3.76 24.87
CA ALA A 532 -20.29 2.49 24.45
C ALA A 532 -21.08 1.83 23.30
N ALA A 533 -22.41 1.99 23.30
CA ALA A 533 -23.27 1.51 22.22
C ALA A 533 -22.97 2.16 20.86
N ASP A 534 -22.56 3.43 20.84
CA ASP A 534 -22.27 4.15 19.59
C ASP A 534 -20.88 3.77 19.02
N LEU A 535 -19.97 3.30 19.88
CA LEU A 535 -18.61 2.91 19.46
C LEU A 535 -18.61 1.67 18.56
N GLY A 536 -19.39 0.64 18.91
CA GLY A 536 -19.49 -0.61 18.14
C GLY A 536 -18.13 -1.27 17.90
N ASP A 537 -17.80 -1.55 16.64
CA ASP A 537 -16.51 -2.13 16.22
C ASP A 537 -15.51 -1.06 15.73
N ASN A 538 -15.84 0.23 15.86
CA ASN A 538 -14.95 1.31 15.42
C ASN A 538 -13.74 1.44 16.34
N GLU A 539 -12.62 1.88 15.77
CA GLU A 539 -11.45 2.23 16.56
C GLU A 539 -11.74 3.43 17.47
N PHE A 540 -11.31 3.38 18.72
CA PHE A 540 -11.59 4.45 19.68
C PHE A 540 -10.56 5.59 19.59
N THR A 541 -10.50 6.29 18.45
CA THR A 541 -9.61 7.44 18.20
C THR A 541 -10.41 8.63 17.68
N MET A 542 -9.88 9.86 17.80
CA MET A 542 -10.60 11.06 17.30
C MET A 542 -10.92 10.94 15.80
N ALA A 543 -9.94 10.56 14.99
CA ALA A 543 -10.10 10.43 13.55
C ALA A 543 -11.16 9.37 13.16
N ALA A 544 -11.17 8.22 13.84
CA ALA A 544 -12.14 7.16 13.56
C ALA A 544 -13.57 7.55 14.00
N LEU A 545 -13.71 8.22 15.15
CA LEU A 545 -15.01 8.72 15.63
C LEU A 545 -15.57 9.80 14.70
N ASP A 546 -14.74 10.76 14.27
CA ASP A 546 -15.12 11.80 13.31
C ASP A 546 -15.53 11.20 11.96
N ALA A 547 -14.75 10.25 11.43
CA ALA A 547 -15.05 9.56 10.17
C ALA A 547 -16.38 8.77 10.23
N ALA A 548 -16.68 8.17 11.38
CA ALA A 548 -17.92 7.45 11.63
C ALA A 548 -19.10 8.38 12.03
N ASN A 549 -18.87 9.70 12.15
CA ASN A 549 -19.83 10.68 12.65
C ASN A 549 -20.43 10.30 14.02
N ILE A 550 -19.60 9.70 14.89
CA ILE A 550 -19.96 9.34 16.26
C ILE A 550 -19.72 10.57 17.14
N LYS A 551 -20.72 10.93 17.95
CA LYS A 551 -20.58 12.04 18.90
C LYS A 551 -19.78 11.58 20.12
N TYR A 552 -18.73 12.31 20.45
CA TYR A 552 -17.92 12.08 21.64
C TYR A 552 -17.59 13.39 22.35
N ALA A 553 -17.33 13.30 23.66
CA ALA A 553 -16.75 14.40 24.42
C ALA A 553 -15.22 14.31 24.32
N ASN A 554 -14.57 15.41 23.93
CA ASN A 554 -13.13 15.57 24.01
C ASN A 554 -12.81 16.49 25.19
N ILE A 555 -12.42 15.92 26.32
CA ILE A 555 -12.14 16.66 27.55
C ILE A 555 -10.62 16.87 27.63
N VAL A 556 -10.16 18.05 27.20
CA VAL A 556 -8.77 18.48 27.37
C VAL A 556 -8.50 18.77 28.84
N ALA A 557 -7.39 18.26 29.36
CA ALA A 557 -7.01 18.46 30.75
C ALA A 557 -6.61 19.92 31.02
N ASP A 558 -7.01 20.43 32.18
CA ASP A 558 -6.59 21.72 32.71
C ASP A 558 -5.88 21.56 34.07
N ALA A 559 -5.47 22.67 34.67
CA ALA A 559 -4.80 22.66 35.97
C ALA A 559 -5.68 22.11 37.10
N ASN A 560 -7.01 22.24 37.01
CA ASN A 560 -7.95 21.79 38.04
C ASN A 560 -8.18 20.27 37.99
N GLY A 561 -8.12 19.68 36.79
CA GLY A 561 -8.22 18.24 36.57
C GLY A 561 -6.91 17.47 36.79
N THR A 562 -5.80 18.17 37.05
CA THR A 562 -4.45 17.59 37.13
C THR A 562 -3.95 17.52 38.57
N VAL A 563 -3.47 16.35 38.98
CA VAL A 563 -2.87 16.13 40.31
C VAL A 563 -1.45 15.61 40.14
N GLU A 564 -0.49 16.33 40.70
CA GLU A 564 0.92 15.93 40.71
C GLU A 564 1.12 14.75 41.69
N GLY A 565 1.61 13.63 41.17
CA GLY A 565 2.02 12.48 41.96
C GLY A 565 3.54 12.33 42.03
N LYS A 566 4.00 11.36 42.81
CA LYS A 566 5.44 11.10 43.00
C LYS A 566 6.12 10.68 41.69
N ASP A 567 5.49 9.79 40.91
CA ASP A 567 6.06 9.20 39.69
C ASP A 567 5.22 9.55 38.45
N ASP A 568 3.90 9.63 38.62
CA ASP A 568 2.95 9.96 37.55
C ASP A 568 2.14 11.23 37.89
N LYS A 569 1.76 11.96 36.85
CA LYS A 569 0.71 12.98 36.91
C LYS A 569 -0.63 12.31 36.63
N THR A 570 -1.61 12.59 37.47
CA THR A 570 -2.98 12.08 37.34
C THR A 570 -3.86 13.13 36.68
N TYR A 571 -4.70 12.70 35.74
CA TYR A 571 -5.65 13.52 35.01
C TYR A 571 -7.05 12.97 35.21
N ASN A 572 -7.98 13.84 35.58
CA ASN A 572 -9.37 13.50 35.83
C ASN A 572 -10.25 14.14 34.78
N ALA A 573 -11.01 13.31 34.06
CA ALA A 573 -12.03 13.75 33.13
C ALA A 573 -13.40 13.31 33.64
N ALA A 574 -14.36 14.24 33.69
CA ALA A 574 -15.67 13.96 34.27
C ALA A 574 -16.81 14.37 33.35
N LEU A 575 -17.80 13.49 33.22
CA LEU A 575 -19.14 13.84 32.77
C LEU A 575 -19.92 14.32 34.00
N VAL A 576 -20.31 15.58 34.00
CA VAL A 576 -21.03 16.21 35.12
C VAL A 576 -22.46 16.52 34.74
N ASN A 577 -23.34 16.49 35.74
CA ASN A 577 -24.77 16.76 35.62
C ASN A 577 -25.43 15.87 34.57
N LEU A 578 -25.08 14.59 34.56
CA LEU A 578 -25.69 13.58 33.69
C LEU A 578 -27.21 13.58 33.92
N PRO A 579 -28.03 13.65 32.85
CA PRO A 579 -29.47 13.51 32.99
C PRO A 579 -29.84 12.12 33.52
N GLU A 580 -30.93 12.05 34.29
CA GLU A 580 -31.40 10.79 34.90
C GLU A 580 -31.67 9.67 33.87
N ALA A 581 -32.02 10.05 32.64
CA ALA A 581 -32.23 9.12 31.52
C ALA A 581 -30.94 8.43 31.05
N GLU A 582 -29.77 8.96 31.40
CA GLU A 582 -28.46 8.45 31.00
C GLU A 582 -27.74 7.71 32.14
N TYR A 583 -28.37 7.54 33.31
CA TYR A 583 -27.71 6.90 34.46
C TYR A 583 -27.30 5.45 34.20
N THR A 584 -28.10 4.71 33.44
CA THR A 584 -27.82 3.32 33.05
C THR A 584 -27.03 3.22 31.75
N THR A 585 -26.69 4.34 31.11
CA THR A 585 -25.94 4.35 29.84
C THR A 585 -24.48 4.07 30.14
N ASP A 586 -23.91 3.06 29.47
CA ASP A 586 -22.49 2.75 29.52
C ASP A 586 -21.69 3.78 28.71
N PHE A 587 -20.74 4.43 29.38
CA PHE A 587 -19.78 5.33 28.76
C PHE A 587 -18.40 4.68 28.72
N ALA A 588 -17.78 4.70 27.54
CA ALA A 588 -16.41 4.28 27.33
C ALA A 588 -15.47 5.49 27.38
N ALA A 589 -14.32 5.36 28.03
CA ALA A 589 -13.31 6.41 28.09
C ALA A 589 -11.93 5.95 27.62
N ARG A 590 -11.20 6.84 26.95
CA ARG A 590 -9.83 6.61 26.50
C ARG A 590 -9.01 7.90 26.61
N ALA A 591 -7.85 7.84 27.26
CA ALA A 591 -6.95 8.98 27.38
C ALA A 591 -6.08 9.12 26.12
N TYR A 592 -5.65 10.34 25.83
CA TYR A 592 -4.71 10.64 24.77
C TYR A 592 -3.72 11.74 25.15
N VAL A 593 -2.57 11.73 24.49
CA VAL A 593 -1.53 12.77 24.60
C VAL A 593 -1.08 13.16 23.21
N ILE A 594 -0.94 14.46 22.98
CA ILE A 594 -0.37 15.01 21.74
C ILE A 594 1.06 15.47 22.03
N TYR A 595 2.00 14.94 21.26
CA TYR A 595 3.40 15.33 21.25
C TYR A 595 3.73 16.05 19.94
N GLU A 596 4.53 17.09 19.98
CA GLU A 596 5.05 17.73 18.76
C GLU A 596 6.36 17.05 18.37
N ILE A 597 6.37 16.38 17.22
CA ILE A 597 7.55 15.69 16.66
C ILE A 597 7.79 16.25 15.27
N ASN A 598 8.95 16.87 15.04
CA ASN A 598 9.32 17.47 13.76
C ASN A 598 8.33 18.54 13.24
N GLY A 599 7.65 19.24 14.15
CA GLY A 599 6.61 20.22 13.81
C GLY A 599 5.25 19.62 13.46
N GLU A 600 5.08 18.30 13.61
CA GLU A 600 3.80 17.61 13.44
C GLU A 600 3.28 17.03 14.76
N ASP A 601 1.95 16.96 14.89
CA ASP A 601 1.27 16.44 16.08
C ASP A 601 1.18 14.91 16.00
N TYR A 602 1.85 14.23 16.93
CA TYR A 602 1.78 12.78 17.13
C TYR A 602 0.88 12.47 18.32
N ILE A 603 -0.19 11.73 18.07
CA ILE A 603 -1.21 11.41 19.09
C ILE A 603 -1.01 9.99 19.61
N VAL A 604 -0.79 9.86 20.91
CA VAL A 604 -0.68 8.57 21.61
C VAL A 604 -1.93 8.36 22.44
N TYR A 605 -2.59 7.23 22.24
CA TYR A 605 -3.77 6.85 23.01
C TYR A 605 -3.43 5.78 24.05
N SER A 606 -4.15 5.78 25.17
CA SER A 606 -4.07 4.70 26.14
C SER A 606 -4.58 3.40 25.52
N ASP A 607 -4.14 2.27 26.05
CA ASP A 607 -4.75 0.99 25.72
C ASP A 607 -6.25 1.01 26.05
N PHE A 608 -7.03 0.36 25.20
CA PHE A 608 -8.46 0.17 25.37
C PHE A 608 -8.81 -1.27 25.03
N VAL A 609 -9.19 -2.04 26.05
CA VAL A 609 -9.57 -3.44 25.93
C VAL A 609 -11.04 -3.55 26.30
N ALA A 610 -11.85 -3.95 25.32
CA ALA A 610 -13.28 -4.21 25.49
C ALA A 610 -13.64 -5.59 24.95
N THR A 611 -14.57 -6.26 25.60
CA THR A 611 -15.22 -7.50 25.19
C THR A 611 -16.69 -7.22 24.88
N LYS A 612 -17.38 -8.15 24.23
CA LYS A 612 -18.83 -8.10 24.06
C LYS A 612 -19.50 -9.07 25.05
N ASP A 613 -20.59 -8.64 25.68
CA ASP A 613 -21.46 -9.54 26.43
C ASP A 613 -22.32 -10.41 25.48
N ALA A 614 -23.17 -11.28 26.05
CA ALA A 614 -23.99 -12.21 25.27
C ALA A 614 -25.00 -11.48 24.36
N GLU A 615 -25.35 -10.25 24.73
CA GLU A 615 -26.25 -9.35 24.02
C GLU A 615 -25.52 -8.48 22.99
N GLY A 616 -24.19 -8.58 22.91
CA GLY A 616 -23.36 -7.87 21.95
C GLY A 616 -22.92 -6.46 22.40
N ASN A 617 -23.21 -6.05 23.64
CA ASN A 617 -22.80 -4.75 24.17
C ASN A 617 -21.34 -4.78 24.59
N LEU A 618 -20.63 -3.67 24.38
CA LEU A 618 -19.25 -3.53 24.84
C LEU A 618 -19.18 -3.47 26.37
N LYS A 619 -18.29 -4.26 26.95
CA LYS A 619 -17.90 -4.29 28.36
C LYS A 619 -16.38 -4.25 28.48
N GLY A 620 -15.88 -3.71 29.58
CA GLY A 620 -14.44 -3.59 29.78
C GLY A 620 -14.12 -2.66 30.92
N ASP A 621 -12.86 -2.57 31.31
CA ASP A 621 -12.44 -1.84 32.51
C ASP A 621 -12.80 -0.35 32.46
N ASN A 622 -12.73 0.27 31.28
CA ASN A 622 -13.01 1.69 31.10
C ASN A 622 -14.39 1.94 30.47
N ILE A 623 -15.33 1.00 30.65
CA ILE A 623 -16.74 1.11 30.22
C ILE A 623 -17.63 1.01 31.46
N ARG A 624 -18.30 2.09 31.83
CA ARG A 624 -19.11 2.17 33.06
C ARG A 624 -20.35 3.04 32.89
N SER A 625 -21.43 2.68 33.56
CA SER A 625 -22.60 3.53 33.77
C SER A 625 -22.59 4.17 35.16
N LEU A 626 -23.33 5.28 35.34
CA LEU A 626 -23.40 5.93 36.65
C LEU A 626 -24.11 5.04 37.67
N SER A 627 -25.18 4.36 37.27
CA SER A 627 -25.91 3.42 38.14
C SER A 627 -25.00 2.32 38.68
N GLU A 628 -24.21 1.66 37.81
CA GLU A 628 -23.33 0.57 38.22
C GLU A 628 -22.24 1.05 39.20
N VAL A 629 -21.62 2.19 38.89
CA VAL A 629 -20.55 2.73 39.75
C VAL A 629 -21.13 3.23 41.07
N ALA A 630 -22.34 3.81 41.07
CA ALA A 630 -23.02 4.25 42.29
C ALA A 630 -23.47 3.09 43.17
N GLU A 631 -23.95 1.99 42.58
CA GLU A 631 -24.30 0.78 43.31
C GLU A 631 -23.07 0.20 44.01
N LYS A 632 -21.94 0.06 43.30
CA LYS A 632 -20.68 -0.39 43.88
C LYS A 632 -20.17 0.55 44.96
N ALA A 633 -20.17 1.87 44.71
CA ALA A 633 -19.77 2.87 45.69
C ALA A 633 -20.66 2.90 46.95
N ARG A 634 -21.94 2.54 46.82
CA ARG A 634 -22.87 2.46 47.96
C ARG A 634 -22.69 1.17 48.76
N ALA A 635 -22.33 0.08 48.10
CA ALA A 635 -22.00 -1.19 48.73
C ALA A 635 -20.61 -1.18 49.39
N ASP A 636 -19.78 -0.18 49.09
CA ASP A 636 -18.43 0.00 49.62
C ASP A 636 -18.48 0.51 51.08
N THR A 637 -18.61 -0.45 51.99
CA THR A 637 -18.74 -0.22 53.43
C THR A 637 -18.01 -1.27 54.25
N GLU A 638 -17.55 -0.88 55.43
CA GLU A 638 -16.88 -1.74 56.41
C GLU A 638 -17.58 -1.69 57.78
N GLU A 639 -17.46 -2.75 58.57
CA GLU A 639 -18.03 -2.81 59.94
C GLU A 639 -17.17 -2.03 60.96
N GLU A 640 -15.89 -1.82 60.64
CA GLU A 640 -14.93 -1.13 61.50
C GLU A 640 -14.47 0.20 60.90
N TYR A 641 -14.22 1.17 61.78
CA TYR A 641 -13.66 2.46 61.38
C TYR A 641 -12.22 2.30 60.88
N SER A 642 -11.91 2.97 59.77
CA SER A 642 -10.53 3.21 59.32
C SER A 642 -10.38 4.60 58.72
N GLU A 643 -9.16 5.01 58.37
CA GLU A 643 -8.95 6.29 57.69
C GLU A 643 -9.64 6.35 56.31
N GLU A 644 -9.78 5.21 55.63
CA GLU A 644 -10.48 5.10 54.34
C GLU A 644 -12.01 5.02 54.53
N TYR A 645 -12.46 4.33 55.57
CA TYR A 645 -13.88 4.18 55.95
C TYR A 645 -14.17 4.96 57.23
N CYS A 646 -14.16 6.29 57.12
CA CYS A 646 -14.21 7.17 58.28
C CYS A 646 -15.59 7.77 58.58
N HIS A 647 -16.59 7.53 57.73
CA HIS A 647 -17.92 8.11 57.86
C HIS A 647 -18.95 7.05 58.28
N LEU A 648 -19.54 7.20 59.47
CA LEU A 648 -20.65 6.36 59.91
C LEU A 648 -21.90 6.65 59.06
N VAL A 649 -22.43 5.63 58.38
CA VAL A 649 -23.60 5.75 57.47
C VAL A 649 -24.82 4.94 57.92
N ALA A 650 -24.61 3.96 58.80
CA ALA A 650 -25.62 3.23 59.54
C ALA A 650 -25.00 2.70 60.85
N GLU A 651 -25.82 2.16 61.76
CA GLU A 651 -25.32 1.59 63.01
C GLU A 651 -24.30 0.46 62.71
N GLY A 652 -23.04 0.67 63.12
CA GLY A 652 -21.95 -0.29 62.87
C GLY A 652 -21.51 -0.39 61.41
N THR A 653 -21.78 0.61 60.55
CA THR A 653 -21.39 0.60 59.14
C THR A 653 -20.71 1.91 58.74
N TYR A 654 -19.49 1.82 58.25
CA TYR A 654 -18.65 2.94 57.82
C TYR A 654 -18.45 2.94 56.30
N SER A 655 -18.36 4.13 55.70
CA SER A 655 -18.18 4.34 54.26
C SER A 655 -17.07 5.36 53.98
N PRO A 656 -16.44 5.33 52.80
CA PRO A 656 -15.60 6.42 52.32
C PRO A 656 -16.38 7.70 52.00
N TYR A 657 -17.72 7.60 51.91
CA TYR A 657 -18.61 8.71 51.57
C TYR A 657 -19.30 9.26 52.82
N THR A 658 -19.41 10.59 52.94
CA THR A 658 -20.22 11.23 53.99
C THR A 658 -21.68 10.78 53.90
N GLN A 659 -22.46 10.82 54.99
CA GLN A 659 -23.88 10.46 54.97
C GLN A 659 -24.65 11.10 53.80
N LYS A 660 -24.43 12.40 53.56
CA LYS A 660 -25.08 13.13 52.47
C LYS A 660 -24.70 12.60 51.09
N GLN A 661 -23.43 12.23 50.87
CA GLN A 661 -22.98 11.61 49.63
C GLN A 661 -23.53 10.19 49.50
N TYR A 662 -23.51 9.44 50.60
CA TYR A 662 -24.04 8.08 50.68
C TYR A 662 -25.51 8.02 50.28
N ASP A 663 -26.34 8.89 50.87
CA ASP A 663 -27.76 9.02 50.51
C ASP A 663 -27.94 9.39 49.03
N LYS A 664 -27.10 10.30 48.52
CA LYS A 664 -27.15 10.71 47.12
C LYS A 664 -26.81 9.59 46.13
N LEU A 665 -25.97 8.63 46.50
CA LEU A 665 -25.70 7.46 45.67
C LEU A 665 -26.99 6.68 45.37
N LEU A 666 -27.94 6.61 46.31
CA LEU A 666 -29.21 5.91 46.11
C LEU A 666 -30.03 6.52 44.95
N ASP A 667 -29.99 7.84 44.76
CA ASP A 667 -30.68 8.52 43.65
C ASP A 667 -30.14 8.08 42.29
N PHE A 668 -28.88 7.63 42.23
CA PHE A 668 -28.24 7.16 41.01
C PHE A 668 -28.45 5.66 40.77
N VAL A 669 -28.71 4.89 41.82
CA VAL A 669 -28.97 3.45 41.71
C VAL A 669 -30.36 3.23 41.13
N LYS A 670 -30.41 2.96 39.83
CA LYS A 670 -31.61 2.43 39.17
C LYS A 670 -31.60 0.92 39.20
N LYS A 671 -32.65 0.32 39.77
CA LYS A 671 -32.87 -1.13 39.66
C LYS A 671 -33.26 -1.46 38.22
N ASN A 672 -32.41 -2.23 37.54
CA ASN A 672 -32.73 -2.84 36.26
C ASN A 672 -33.60 -4.08 36.46
#